data_AF-A0A6I3SX60-F1
#
_entry.id   AF-A0A6I3SX60-F1
#
_cell.length_a   1.000
_cell.length_b   1.000
_cell.length_c   1.000
_cell.angle_alpha   90.00
_cell.angle_beta   90.00
_cell.angle_gamma   90.00
#
_symmetry.space_group_name_H-M   'P 1'
#
loop_
_entity.id
_entity.type
_entity.pdbx_description
1 polymer ?
#
loop_
_entity_poly.entity_id
_entity_poly.type
_entity_poly.pdbx_seq_one_letter_code
_entity_poly.pdbx_strand_id
1 'polypeptide(L)'
;MVVAPHFAHLPWWISATVGVTLAWRAVLTWQGRRLPPVWLLLPVAMLAMAGVWYSYRTLLGRDPGVAMLALLLAFKLLEMHARRDLFVVLFLSFFLLLTNFFYSQSILTGLAMVATMVLLLAAQITFQYTGAVPPLGRRLRLAGKVALLAAPLALALFLLFPRIQGPLWGLPGDARGGRTGISDTMAPGSMTDLALSGEVAFRVRFLDPAPPQPRLYWRGVVLSHYDGRTWTRIGGVPYRNAAGTLPDGLAMRVGGRAIRHEITMEPSERRYLFTLELTPPGLDVPGQRVAVSDELESLALRPLHQRVRYHATAYTDYTLQDGLAPELTGKWLQLPEGFNPLAVALGRRLRVLGGDGADAPVRIADAVLGMLRKGGFEYTLQPPLLGTDSVDEFLFRSRRGFCEHYAGAFVVLMRAAGIPARVVTGYQGGEFNPVDGYVTVRQSDAHAWAEVWLAGRGWRRIDPTAAVSPERINLNLSRALPQTAPFGLNALIALQNDKDSWLSRLRFSTNALNNAWNQWVLDYNPDRQQNFLTELWKAVGTWRTPAAAALLVALAWLLRRLRLRRHADPVAAAYERFRRHLAGAGIAAQPGEGPHSLALRLRALPLPEESKAAMAEFLALYGALRYRALDDDERNRSARRLVQLLRQIR
;
A
#
# COMPACT_ATOMS: atom_id res chain seq x y z
N MET A 1 20.94 -4.65 -2.18
CA MET A 1 19.75 -3.76 -2.33
C MET A 1 18.65 -4.39 -3.16
N VAL A 2 18.92 -4.93 -4.36
CA VAL A 2 17.86 -5.56 -5.19
C VAL A 2 17.20 -6.76 -4.50
N VAL A 3 17.97 -7.68 -3.92
CA VAL A 3 17.41 -8.92 -3.33
C VAL A 3 16.92 -8.74 -1.89
N ALA A 4 17.40 -7.72 -1.18
CA ALA A 4 17.14 -7.56 0.26
C ALA A 4 15.64 -7.51 0.65
N PRO A 5 14.77 -6.79 -0.10
CA PRO A 5 13.33 -6.80 0.16
C PRO A 5 12.67 -8.18 0.05
N HIS A 6 13.24 -9.07 -0.76
CA HIS A 6 12.69 -10.41 -1.00
C HIS A 6 12.97 -11.40 0.13
N PHE A 7 13.96 -11.14 0.98
CA PHE A 7 14.31 -12.05 2.08
C PHE A 7 13.19 -12.24 3.10
N ALA A 8 12.24 -11.30 3.21
CA ALA A 8 11.07 -11.43 4.07
C ALA A 8 10.03 -12.43 3.53
N HIS A 9 10.09 -12.79 2.24
CA HIS A 9 9.11 -13.63 1.56
C HIS A 9 9.70 -14.95 1.05
N LEU A 10 11.02 -15.04 0.97
CA LEU A 10 11.73 -16.24 0.55
C LEU A 10 12.00 -17.18 1.73
N PRO A 11 11.94 -18.52 1.51
CA PRO A 11 12.42 -19.49 2.48
C PRO A 11 13.83 -19.17 2.95
N TRP A 12 14.08 -19.35 4.24
CA TRP A 12 15.33 -18.97 4.89
C TRP A 12 16.57 -19.57 4.19
N TRP A 13 16.47 -20.79 3.65
CA TRP A 13 17.57 -21.46 2.97
C TRP A 13 17.96 -20.77 1.65
N ILE A 14 16.98 -20.17 0.95
CA ILE A 14 17.21 -19.41 -0.29
C ILE A 14 17.94 -18.12 0.06
N SER A 15 17.44 -17.38 1.05
CA SER A 15 18.07 -16.16 1.55
C SER A 15 19.51 -16.42 2.02
N ALA A 16 19.74 -17.53 2.73
CA ALA A 16 21.07 -17.96 3.13
C ALA A 16 21.98 -18.27 1.94
N THR A 17 21.49 -19.03 0.95
CA THR A 17 22.25 -19.38 -0.27
C THR A 17 22.64 -18.13 -1.07
N VAL A 18 21.70 -17.20 -1.25
CA VAL A 18 21.98 -15.90 -1.89
C VAL A 18 22.99 -15.08 -1.08
N GLY A 19 22.83 -15.03 0.26
CA GLY A 19 23.76 -14.32 1.14
C GLY A 19 25.19 -14.86 1.04
N VAL A 20 25.35 -16.19 1.11
CA VAL A 20 26.64 -16.88 1.01
C VAL A 20 27.29 -16.65 -0.35
N THR A 21 26.53 -16.78 -1.44
CA THR A 21 27.07 -16.57 -2.81
C THR A 21 27.49 -15.13 -3.06
N LEU A 22 26.73 -14.14 -2.57
CA LEU A 22 27.11 -12.72 -2.65
C LEU A 22 28.35 -12.42 -1.80
N ALA A 23 28.44 -12.97 -0.58
CA ALA A 23 29.61 -12.84 0.27
C ALA A 23 30.85 -13.46 -0.39
N TRP A 24 30.71 -14.66 -0.96
CA TRP A 24 31.77 -15.32 -1.71
C TRP A 24 32.24 -14.46 -2.90
N ARG A 25 31.30 -13.90 -3.68
CA ARG A 25 31.64 -12.99 -4.79
C ARG A 25 32.40 -11.76 -4.29
N ALA A 26 31.98 -11.17 -3.18
CA ALA A 26 32.65 -10.00 -2.60
C ALA A 26 34.10 -10.34 -2.17
N VAL A 27 34.30 -11.47 -1.49
CA VAL A 27 35.62 -11.95 -1.07
C VAL A 27 36.53 -12.22 -2.27
N LEU A 28 36.04 -12.89 -3.32
CA LEU A 28 36.81 -13.13 -4.54
C LEU A 28 37.24 -11.82 -5.22
N THR A 29 36.34 -10.83 -5.23
CA THR A 29 36.61 -9.52 -5.85
C THR A 29 37.62 -8.73 -5.03
N TRP A 30 37.54 -8.75 -3.69
CA TRP A 30 38.52 -8.12 -2.82
C TRP A 30 39.90 -8.78 -2.97
N GLN A 31 39.96 -10.11 -2.94
CA GLN A 31 41.21 -10.86 -3.01
C GLN A 31 41.79 -10.96 -4.43
N GLY A 32 41.09 -10.46 -5.45
CA GLY A 32 41.52 -10.54 -6.85
C GLY A 32 41.63 -11.98 -7.39
N ARG A 33 40.90 -12.94 -6.81
CA ARG A 33 40.95 -14.36 -7.19
C ARG A 33 40.07 -14.66 -8.41
N ARG A 34 40.39 -15.73 -9.14
CA ARG A 34 39.60 -16.20 -10.28
C ARG A 34 38.22 -16.68 -9.83
N LEU A 35 37.24 -16.51 -10.70
CA LEU A 35 35.88 -17.00 -10.50
C LEU A 35 35.81 -18.54 -10.56
N PRO A 36 34.86 -19.18 -9.87
CA PRO A 36 34.68 -20.62 -9.93
C PRO A 36 34.24 -21.08 -11.33
N PRO A 37 34.65 -22.28 -11.77
CA PRO A 37 34.28 -22.80 -13.08
C PRO A 37 32.80 -23.17 -13.16
N VAL A 38 32.21 -23.03 -14.36
CA VAL A 38 30.78 -23.31 -14.63
C VAL A 38 30.37 -24.71 -14.21
N TRP A 39 31.25 -25.71 -14.41
CA TRP A 39 30.99 -27.11 -14.05
C TRP A 39 30.74 -27.34 -12.55
N LEU A 40 31.25 -26.46 -11.68
CA LEU A 40 30.96 -26.49 -10.25
C LEU A 40 29.63 -25.78 -9.93
N LEU A 41 29.34 -24.69 -10.64
CA LEU A 41 28.12 -23.90 -10.43
C LEU A 41 26.86 -24.60 -10.96
N LEU A 42 26.98 -25.40 -12.02
CA LEU A 42 25.84 -26.03 -12.70
C LEU A 42 25.13 -27.08 -11.84
N PRO A 43 25.83 -28.02 -11.17
CA PRO A 43 25.20 -28.94 -10.20
C PRO A 43 24.58 -28.22 -9.00
N VAL A 44 25.26 -27.17 -8.49
CA VAL A 44 24.73 -26.35 -7.37
C VAL A 44 23.45 -25.63 -7.79
N ALA A 45 23.40 -25.09 -9.00
CA ALA A 45 22.21 -24.45 -9.53
C ALA A 45 21.06 -25.45 -9.75
N MET A 46 21.35 -26.65 -10.26
CA MET A 46 20.34 -27.71 -10.38
C MET A 46 19.79 -28.16 -9.02
N LEU A 47 20.66 -28.31 -8.01
CA LEU A 47 20.25 -28.67 -6.65
C LEU A 47 19.42 -27.56 -6.00
N ALA A 48 19.80 -26.29 -6.20
CA ALA A 48 19.00 -25.16 -5.75
C ALA A 48 17.62 -25.12 -6.44
N MET A 49 17.55 -25.43 -7.75
CA MET A 49 16.29 -25.52 -8.49
C MET A 49 15.39 -26.65 -7.97
N ALA A 50 15.97 -27.82 -7.68
CA ALA A 50 15.26 -28.92 -7.04
C ALA A 50 14.75 -28.54 -5.64
N GLY A 51 15.54 -27.77 -4.87
CA GLY A 51 15.12 -27.22 -3.57
C GLY A 51 13.93 -26.26 -3.67
N VAL A 52 13.87 -25.43 -4.71
CA VAL A 52 12.70 -24.58 -5.00
C VAL A 52 11.47 -25.44 -5.27
N TRP A 53 11.58 -26.44 -6.16
CA TRP A 53 10.48 -27.36 -6.45
C TRP A 53 10.00 -28.10 -5.21
N TYR A 54 10.92 -28.56 -4.35
CA TYR A 54 10.56 -29.21 -3.09
C TYR A 54 9.81 -28.28 -2.13
N SER A 55 10.24 -27.00 -2.04
CA SER A 55 9.66 -26.01 -1.14
C SER A 55 8.27 -25.56 -1.57
N TYR A 56 8.08 -25.29 -2.86
CA TYR A 56 6.84 -24.71 -3.38
C TYR A 56 5.91 -25.72 -4.07
N ARG A 57 6.39 -26.96 -4.32
CA ARG A 57 5.69 -28.01 -5.08
C ARG A 57 5.35 -27.64 -6.53
N THR A 58 5.84 -26.50 -7.00
CA THR A 58 5.71 -26.00 -8.37
C THR A 58 6.93 -25.12 -8.70
N LEU A 59 7.27 -25.03 -9.98
CA LEU A 59 8.25 -24.06 -10.51
C LEU A 59 7.57 -22.85 -11.17
N LEU A 60 6.25 -22.93 -11.38
CA LEU A 60 5.42 -21.89 -11.97
C LEU A 60 4.59 -21.22 -10.88
N GLY A 61 4.64 -19.89 -10.81
CA GLY A 61 3.95 -19.09 -9.82
C GLY A 61 4.77 -17.87 -9.40
N ARG A 62 4.15 -16.94 -8.68
CA ARG A 62 4.82 -15.71 -8.21
C ARG A 62 6.04 -16.03 -7.36
N ASP A 63 5.82 -16.76 -6.27
CA ASP A 63 6.83 -17.01 -5.24
C ASP A 63 7.99 -17.93 -5.72
N PRO A 64 7.72 -19.09 -6.37
CA PRO A 64 8.81 -19.90 -6.95
C PRO A 64 9.56 -19.16 -8.06
N GLY A 65 8.88 -18.36 -8.89
CA GLY A 65 9.53 -17.57 -9.94
C GLY A 65 10.51 -16.53 -9.39
N VAL A 66 10.11 -15.79 -8.35
CA VAL A 66 10.99 -14.82 -7.66
C VAL A 66 12.18 -15.52 -7.01
N ALA A 67 11.95 -16.65 -6.34
CA ALA A 67 13.00 -17.46 -5.72
C ALA A 67 14.05 -17.91 -6.75
N MET A 68 13.60 -18.43 -7.90
CA MET A 68 14.48 -18.83 -9.00
C MET A 68 15.29 -17.66 -9.54
N LEU A 69 14.65 -16.51 -9.78
CA LEU A 69 15.33 -15.31 -10.29
C LEU A 69 16.38 -14.78 -9.31
N ALA A 70 16.10 -14.81 -8.01
CA ALA A 70 17.06 -14.42 -6.98
C ALA A 70 18.28 -15.34 -6.96
N LEU A 71 18.07 -16.66 -7.02
CA LEU A 71 19.14 -17.66 -7.09
C LEU A 71 19.94 -17.56 -8.39
N LEU A 72 19.27 -17.44 -9.54
CA LEU A 72 19.91 -17.27 -10.84
C LEU A 72 20.73 -15.99 -10.90
N LEU A 73 20.23 -14.87 -10.37
CA LEU A 73 20.99 -13.63 -10.26
C LEU A 73 22.26 -13.82 -9.41
N ALA A 74 22.13 -14.49 -8.27
CA ALA A 74 23.25 -14.73 -7.36
C ALA A 74 24.32 -15.64 -8.00
N PHE A 75 23.92 -16.74 -8.65
CA PHE A 75 24.85 -17.61 -9.37
C PHE A 75 25.45 -16.91 -10.61
N LYS A 76 24.67 -16.12 -11.34
CA LYS A 76 25.17 -15.40 -12.52
C LYS A 76 26.24 -14.37 -12.16
N LEU A 77 26.19 -13.80 -10.95
CA LEU A 77 27.26 -12.92 -10.45
C LEU A 77 28.60 -13.64 -10.24
N LEU A 78 28.58 -14.94 -9.94
CA LEU A 78 29.78 -15.79 -9.82
C LEU A 78 30.29 -16.30 -11.18
N GLU A 79 29.50 -16.14 -12.24
CA GLU A 79 29.79 -16.62 -13.60
C GLU A 79 30.06 -15.48 -14.60
N MET A 80 30.35 -14.27 -14.12
CA MET A 80 30.48 -13.08 -14.96
C MET A 80 31.87 -12.98 -15.60
N HIS A 81 31.99 -13.37 -16.87
CA HIS A 81 33.26 -13.39 -17.60
C HIS A 81 33.31 -12.34 -18.73
N ALA A 82 32.17 -12.05 -19.36
CA ALA A 82 32.06 -11.13 -20.49
C ALA A 82 31.29 -9.86 -20.15
N ARG A 83 31.53 -8.78 -20.90
CA ARG A 83 30.72 -7.55 -20.81
C ARG A 83 29.23 -7.80 -21.09
N ARG A 84 28.89 -8.85 -21.86
CA ARG A 84 27.51 -9.28 -22.09
C ARG A 84 26.82 -9.75 -20.80
N ASP A 85 27.55 -10.44 -19.92
CA ASP A 85 26.99 -10.99 -18.68
C ASP A 85 26.54 -9.88 -17.72
N LEU A 86 27.21 -8.73 -17.77
CA LEU A 86 26.78 -7.55 -17.02
C LEU A 86 25.38 -7.09 -17.41
N PHE A 87 25.08 -7.03 -18.72
CA PHE A 87 23.74 -6.65 -19.18
C PHE A 87 22.70 -7.64 -18.68
N VAL A 88 22.99 -8.95 -18.72
CA VAL A 88 22.10 -9.99 -18.19
C VAL A 88 21.83 -9.78 -16.70
N VAL A 89 22.87 -9.54 -15.89
CA VAL A 89 22.73 -9.26 -14.45
C VAL A 89 21.93 -7.99 -14.19
N LEU A 90 22.15 -6.92 -14.97
CA LEU A 90 21.39 -5.69 -14.86
C LEU A 90 19.90 -5.89 -15.22
N PHE A 91 19.60 -6.58 -16.31
CA PHE A 91 18.21 -6.88 -16.70
C PHE A 91 17.51 -7.77 -15.68
N LEU A 92 18.18 -8.83 -15.20
CA LEU A 92 17.67 -9.67 -14.11
C LEU A 92 17.43 -8.85 -12.84
N SER A 93 18.32 -7.89 -12.54
CA SER A 93 18.16 -7.00 -11.38
C SER A 93 16.96 -6.06 -11.54
N PHE A 94 16.74 -5.48 -12.73
CA PHE A 94 15.56 -4.66 -13.00
C PHE A 94 14.27 -5.49 -12.94
N PHE A 95 14.29 -6.70 -13.47
CA PHE A 95 13.15 -7.60 -13.41
C PHE A 95 12.83 -7.98 -11.95
N LEU A 96 13.84 -8.39 -11.17
CA LEU A 96 13.68 -8.73 -9.76
C LEU A 96 13.22 -7.51 -8.92
N LEU A 97 13.65 -6.30 -9.28
CA LEU A 97 13.17 -5.05 -8.68
C LEU A 97 11.67 -4.83 -8.95
N LEU A 98 11.18 -5.15 -10.15
CA LEU A 98 9.75 -5.10 -10.47
C LEU A 98 8.93 -6.11 -9.65
N THR A 99 9.44 -7.34 -9.45
CA THR A 99 8.71 -8.38 -8.71
C THR A 99 8.39 -8.00 -7.25
N ASN A 100 9.13 -7.04 -6.68
CA ASN A 100 8.86 -6.56 -5.33
C ASN A 100 7.46 -5.91 -5.18
N PHE A 101 6.93 -5.34 -6.28
CA PHE A 101 5.57 -4.78 -6.32
C PHE A 101 4.47 -5.83 -6.26
N PHE A 102 4.80 -7.13 -6.39
CA PHE A 102 3.84 -8.21 -6.13
C PHE A 102 3.58 -8.44 -4.64
N TYR A 103 4.48 -7.99 -3.76
CA TYR A 103 4.37 -8.16 -2.32
C TYR A 103 3.95 -6.85 -1.62
N SER A 104 4.54 -5.71 -2.03
CA SER A 104 4.27 -4.42 -1.41
C SER A 104 4.18 -3.29 -2.44
N GLN A 105 3.10 -2.53 -2.39
CA GLN A 105 2.84 -1.37 -3.26
C GLN A 105 2.87 -0.05 -2.48
N SER A 106 3.52 -0.04 -1.31
CA SER A 106 3.64 1.14 -0.46
C SER A 106 4.53 2.23 -1.09
N ILE A 107 4.34 3.48 -0.66
CA ILE A 107 5.17 4.61 -1.07
C ILE A 107 6.65 4.35 -0.75
N LEU A 108 6.95 3.83 0.45
CA LEU A 108 8.31 3.57 0.90
C LEU A 108 8.99 2.52 0.02
N THR A 109 8.25 1.48 -0.34
CA THR A 109 8.69 0.48 -1.32
C THR A 109 9.02 1.15 -2.65
N GLY A 110 8.13 2.00 -3.17
CA GLY A 110 8.36 2.76 -4.39
C GLY A 110 9.63 3.62 -4.34
N LEU A 111 9.84 4.36 -3.26
CA LEU A 111 11.04 5.17 -3.05
C LEU A 111 12.32 4.32 -2.99
N ALA A 112 12.29 3.19 -2.27
CA ALA A 112 13.39 2.25 -2.20
C ALA A 112 13.71 1.63 -3.57
N MET A 113 12.68 1.32 -4.38
CA MET A 113 12.84 0.82 -5.74
C MET A 113 13.46 1.88 -6.66
N VAL A 114 13.01 3.15 -6.58
CA VAL A 114 13.61 4.26 -7.35
C VAL A 114 15.06 4.49 -6.96
N ALA A 115 15.39 4.48 -5.66
CA ALA A 115 16.77 4.59 -5.20
C ALA A 115 17.65 3.43 -5.73
N THR A 116 17.13 2.20 -5.69
CA THR A 116 17.82 1.02 -6.23
C THR A 116 17.98 1.09 -7.76
N MET A 117 16.97 1.59 -8.48
CA MET A 117 17.05 1.85 -9.92
C MET A 117 18.13 2.88 -10.26
N VAL A 118 18.24 3.98 -9.52
CA VAL A 118 19.29 4.98 -9.72
C VAL A 118 20.68 4.37 -9.50
N LEU A 119 20.82 3.48 -8.51
CA LEU A 119 22.07 2.73 -8.28
C LEU A 119 22.40 1.77 -9.43
N LEU A 120 21.42 1.03 -9.95
CA LEU A 120 21.60 0.16 -11.11
C LEU A 120 22.00 0.95 -12.36
N LEU A 121 21.38 2.11 -12.60
CA LEU A 121 21.74 3.01 -13.70
C LEU A 121 23.16 3.57 -13.53
N ALA A 122 23.54 3.95 -12.31
CA ALA A 122 24.90 4.41 -12.03
C ALA A 122 25.93 3.29 -12.25
N ALA A 123 25.60 2.04 -11.87
CA ALA A 123 26.41 0.87 -12.18
C ALA A 123 26.55 0.70 -13.70
N GLN A 124 25.45 0.73 -14.46
CA GLN A 124 25.47 0.65 -15.92
C GLN A 124 26.34 1.73 -16.56
N ILE A 125 26.19 2.99 -16.14
CA ILE A 125 27.00 4.13 -16.61
C ILE A 125 28.49 3.89 -16.33
N THR A 126 28.82 3.28 -15.17
CA THR A 126 30.22 2.99 -14.80
C THR A 126 30.92 2.11 -15.82
N PHE A 127 30.22 1.08 -16.32
CA PHE A 127 30.79 0.13 -17.27
C PHE A 127 30.91 0.67 -18.70
N GLN A 128 30.36 1.86 -18.99
CA GLN A 128 30.54 2.52 -20.28
C GLN A 128 31.84 3.33 -20.35
N TYR A 129 32.46 3.64 -19.21
CA TYR A 129 33.75 4.32 -19.18
C TYR A 129 34.88 3.34 -19.51
N THR A 130 35.68 3.67 -20.53
CA THR A 130 36.85 2.89 -20.95
C THR A 130 38.17 3.41 -20.37
N GLY A 131 38.17 4.60 -19.77
CA GLY A 131 39.34 5.25 -19.16
C GLY A 131 39.08 5.67 -17.71
N ALA A 132 39.44 6.91 -17.35
CA ALA A 132 39.25 7.43 -15.98
C ALA A 132 37.76 7.44 -15.58
N VAL A 133 37.42 6.65 -14.55
CA VAL A 133 36.05 6.55 -14.04
C VAL A 133 35.79 7.74 -13.10
N PRO A 134 34.75 8.57 -13.36
CA PRO A 134 34.43 9.69 -12.49
C PRO A 134 33.98 9.25 -11.09
N PRO A 135 34.10 10.12 -10.08
CA PRO A 135 33.69 9.81 -8.71
C PRO A 135 32.21 9.42 -8.64
N LEU A 136 31.87 8.54 -7.69
CA LEU A 136 30.54 7.95 -7.55
C LEU A 136 29.42 9.00 -7.52
N GLY A 137 29.63 10.11 -6.79
CA GLY A 137 28.63 11.18 -6.70
C GLY A 137 28.26 11.80 -8.05
N ARG A 138 29.23 11.95 -8.98
CA ARG A 138 28.96 12.48 -10.33
C ARG A 138 28.16 11.48 -11.16
N ARG A 139 28.45 10.18 -11.03
CA ARG A 139 27.71 9.10 -11.71
C ARG A 139 26.28 8.99 -11.18
N LEU A 140 26.08 9.05 -9.87
CA LEU A 140 24.76 9.06 -9.23
C LEU A 140 23.93 10.28 -9.67
N ARG A 141 24.53 11.47 -9.72
CA ARG A 141 23.85 12.69 -10.19
C ARG A 141 23.42 12.57 -11.65
N LEU A 142 24.25 11.98 -12.51
CA LEU A 142 23.88 11.73 -13.91
C LEU A 142 22.73 10.72 -14.01
N ALA A 143 22.81 9.59 -13.29
CA ALA A 143 21.75 8.59 -13.23
C ALA A 143 20.42 9.17 -12.73
N GLY A 144 20.46 9.96 -11.65
CA GLY A 144 19.30 10.67 -11.12
C GLY A 144 18.71 11.68 -12.12
N LYS A 145 19.56 12.39 -12.88
CA LYS A 145 19.11 13.30 -13.94
C LYS A 145 18.42 12.52 -15.07
N VAL A 146 18.95 11.38 -15.49
CA VAL A 146 18.32 10.52 -16.50
C VAL A 146 16.96 10.01 -16.00
N ALA A 147 16.89 9.53 -14.77
CA ALA A 147 15.64 9.09 -14.15
C ALA A 147 14.60 10.23 -14.08
N LEU A 148 15.02 11.44 -13.70
CA LEU A 148 14.15 12.61 -13.64
C LEU A 148 13.64 13.03 -15.02
N LEU A 149 14.48 12.97 -16.05
CA LEU A 149 14.08 13.26 -17.43
C LEU A 149 13.15 12.19 -18.02
N ALA A 150 13.23 10.95 -17.54
CA ALA A 150 12.32 9.87 -17.92
C ALA A 150 10.95 9.95 -17.20
N ALA A 151 10.87 10.64 -16.06
CA ALA A 151 9.65 10.71 -15.25
C ALA A 151 8.42 11.28 -15.98
N PRO A 152 8.50 12.34 -16.81
CA PRO A 152 7.35 12.83 -17.58
C PRO A 152 6.82 11.80 -18.57
N LEU A 153 7.71 11.04 -19.22
CA LEU A 153 7.31 9.98 -20.13
C LEU A 153 6.66 8.82 -19.37
N ALA A 154 7.22 8.44 -18.22
CA ALA A 154 6.63 7.42 -17.34
C ALA A 154 5.24 7.84 -16.83
N LEU A 155 5.06 9.12 -16.47
CA LEU A 155 3.77 9.67 -16.05
C LEU A 155 2.76 9.68 -17.20
N ALA A 156 3.19 10.06 -18.40
CA ALA A 156 2.34 10.02 -19.59
C ALA A 156 1.89 8.58 -19.89
N LEU A 157 2.80 7.61 -19.83
CA LEU A 157 2.46 6.19 -19.97
C LEU A 157 1.51 5.73 -18.85
N PHE A 158 1.75 6.13 -17.60
CA PHE A 158 0.88 5.78 -16.47
C PHE A 158 -0.56 6.29 -16.66
N LEU A 159 -0.74 7.51 -17.16
CA LEU A 159 -2.07 8.12 -17.34
C LEU A 159 -2.79 7.64 -18.60
N LEU A 160 -2.05 7.46 -19.71
CA LEU A 160 -2.63 7.22 -21.03
C LEU A 160 -2.68 5.74 -21.43
N PHE A 161 -1.81 4.89 -20.87
CA PHE A 161 -1.76 3.48 -21.25
C PHE A 161 -3.01 2.74 -20.75
N PRO A 162 -3.73 1.99 -21.62
CA PRO A 162 -5.01 1.38 -21.27
C PRO A 162 -4.87 0.39 -20.11
N ARG A 163 -5.72 0.53 -19.09
CA ARG A 163 -5.71 -0.32 -17.91
C ARG A 163 -6.45 -1.63 -18.17
N ILE A 164 -5.72 -2.75 -18.11
CA ILE A 164 -6.28 -4.10 -18.15
C ILE A 164 -6.52 -4.55 -16.70
N GLN A 165 -7.76 -4.86 -16.35
CA GLN A 165 -8.10 -5.41 -15.03
C GLN A 165 -7.91 -6.93 -15.04
N GLY A 166 -7.13 -7.44 -14.08
CA GLY A 166 -6.91 -8.87 -13.87
C GLY A 166 -5.46 -9.21 -13.51
N PRO A 167 -5.22 -10.32 -12.80
CA PRO A 167 -3.87 -10.79 -12.55
C PRO A 167 -3.21 -11.20 -13.88
N LEU A 168 -2.24 -10.41 -14.34
CA LEU A 168 -1.43 -10.75 -15.52
C LEU A 168 -0.49 -11.93 -15.23
N TRP A 169 -0.16 -12.15 -13.95
CA TRP A 169 0.80 -13.16 -13.48
C TRP A 169 0.35 -13.70 -12.11
N GLY A 170 -0.37 -14.81 -12.10
CA GLY A 170 -0.77 -15.51 -10.88
C GLY A 170 -1.76 -16.62 -11.17
N LEU A 171 -1.56 -17.79 -10.58
CA LEU A 171 -2.58 -18.85 -10.60
C LEU A 171 -3.71 -18.45 -9.63
N PRO A 172 -4.99 -18.76 -9.94
CA PRO A 172 -6.09 -18.57 -9.00
C PRO A 172 -5.89 -19.45 -7.76
N GLY A 173 -5.16 -18.94 -6.76
CA GLY A 173 -4.73 -19.69 -5.57
C GLY A 173 -3.57 -19.07 -4.78
N ASP A 174 -2.76 -18.20 -5.39
CA ASP A 174 -1.55 -17.61 -4.75
C ASP A 174 -1.84 -16.57 -3.64
N ALA A 175 -3.12 -16.30 -3.33
CA ALA A 175 -3.57 -15.39 -2.27
C ALA A 175 -3.76 -16.07 -0.88
N ARG A 176 -3.46 -17.36 -0.75
CA ARG A 176 -3.67 -18.16 0.49
C ARG A 176 -2.70 -17.85 1.65
N GLY A 177 -2.20 -16.62 1.76
CA GLY A 177 -1.62 -16.14 3.01
C GLY A 177 -2.78 -15.78 3.95
N GLY A 178 -3.00 -16.58 5.00
CA GLY A 178 -4.05 -16.32 5.99
C GLY A 178 -3.90 -14.92 6.59
N ARG A 179 -4.69 -13.96 6.09
CA ARG A 179 -4.75 -12.61 6.64
C ARG A 179 -5.61 -12.62 7.89
N THR A 180 -5.16 -11.90 8.92
CA THR A 180 -5.91 -11.70 10.16
C THR A 180 -7.22 -10.94 9.88
N GLY A 181 -8.36 -11.46 10.34
CA GLY A 181 -9.67 -10.81 10.21
C GLY A 181 -10.78 -11.56 10.96
N ILE A 182 -11.97 -10.95 11.03
CA ILE A 182 -13.18 -11.55 11.64
C ILE A 182 -13.52 -12.88 10.95
N SER A 183 -13.90 -13.87 11.76
CA SER A 183 -14.16 -15.25 11.31
C SER A 183 -15.60 -15.69 11.58
N ASP A 184 -15.97 -16.83 11.00
CA ASP A 184 -17.28 -17.49 11.15
C ASP A 184 -17.47 -18.13 12.53
N THR A 185 -16.43 -18.09 13.36
CA THR A 185 -16.38 -18.71 14.68
C THR A 185 -15.75 -17.77 15.70
N MET A 186 -16.13 -17.90 16.96
CA MET A 186 -15.54 -17.16 18.07
C MET A 186 -15.46 -18.08 19.29
N ALA A 187 -14.25 -18.26 19.81
CA ALA A 187 -13.98 -19.00 21.03
C ALA A 187 -13.13 -18.14 21.96
N PRO A 188 -13.13 -18.38 23.29
CA PRO A 188 -12.24 -17.66 24.20
C PRO A 188 -10.78 -17.70 23.73
N GLY A 189 -10.17 -16.52 23.58
CA GLY A 189 -8.83 -16.26 23.05
C GLY A 189 -8.75 -15.96 21.55
N SER A 190 -9.81 -16.19 20.78
CA SER A 190 -9.76 -16.11 19.30
C SER A 190 -9.63 -14.69 18.75
N MET A 191 -10.14 -13.68 19.48
CA MET A 191 -10.08 -12.28 19.06
C MET A 191 -8.84 -11.53 19.57
N THR A 192 -8.01 -12.15 20.42
CA THR A 192 -6.80 -11.51 20.98
C THR A 192 -5.77 -11.17 19.89
N ASP A 193 -5.57 -12.05 18.91
CA ASP A 193 -4.65 -11.79 17.80
C ASP A 193 -5.09 -10.60 16.94
N LEU A 194 -6.41 -10.43 16.76
CA LEU A 194 -6.97 -9.27 16.07
C LEU A 194 -6.71 -7.99 16.88
N ALA A 195 -6.93 -8.03 18.19
CA ALA A 195 -6.73 -6.90 19.10
C ALA A 195 -5.29 -6.37 19.10
N LEU A 196 -4.30 -7.23 18.81
CA LEU A 196 -2.88 -6.88 18.72
C LEU A 196 -2.45 -6.44 17.31
N SER A 197 -3.28 -6.62 16.30
CA SER A 197 -2.95 -6.31 14.91
C SER A 197 -3.23 -4.85 14.56
N GLY A 198 -2.18 -4.12 14.19
CA GLY A 198 -2.25 -2.73 13.71
C GLY A 198 -2.67 -2.58 12.24
N GLU A 199 -2.94 -3.69 11.54
CA GLU A 199 -3.36 -3.68 10.14
C GLU A 199 -4.70 -2.97 9.95
N VAL A 200 -4.87 -2.32 8.80
CA VAL A 200 -6.13 -1.64 8.48
C VAL A 200 -7.12 -2.66 7.95
N ALA A 201 -8.30 -2.74 8.56
CA ALA A 201 -9.41 -3.55 8.05
C ALA A 201 -10.14 -2.79 6.94
N PHE A 202 -10.53 -1.54 7.21
CA PHE A 202 -11.17 -0.67 6.24
C PHE A 202 -11.06 0.82 6.63
N ARG A 203 -11.34 1.69 5.68
CA ARG A 203 -11.44 3.14 5.87
C ARG A 203 -12.81 3.62 5.48
N VAL A 204 -13.33 4.59 6.20
CA VAL A 204 -14.67 5.15 5.98
C VAL A 204 -14.59 6.64 5.73
N ARG A 205 -15.20 7.09 4.64
CA ARG A 205 -15.47 8.50 4.37
C ARG A 205 -16.95 8.76 4.57
N PHE A 206 -17.29 9.57 5.55
CA PHE A 206 -18.65 10.01 5.75
C PHE A 206 -19.00 11.13 4.76
N LEU A 207 -20.14 11.01 4.08
CA LEU A 207 -20.69 12.03 3.19
C LEU A 207 -21.64 12.97 3.95
N ASP A 208 -22.21 12.48 5.05
CA ASP A 208 -22.98 13.21 6.06
C ASP A 208 -22.13 13.36 7.36
N PRO A 209 -22.53 14.16 8.36
CA PRO A 209 -21.79 14.24 9.62
C PRO A 209 -21.57 12.87 10.28
N ALA A 210 -20.33 12.56 10.64
CA ALA A 210 -19.99 11.29 11.27
C ALA A 210 -20.64 11.16 12.66
N PRO A 211 -21.23 10.00 13.01
CA PRO A 211 -21.74 9.76 14.36
C PRO A 211 -20.62 9.83 15.41
N PRO A 212 -20.96 10.10 16.68
CA PRO A 212 -19.99 10.02 17.76
C PRO A 212 -19.49 8.58 17.92
N GLN A 213 -18.28 8.43 18.43
CA GLN A 213 -17.58 7.15 18.54
C GLN A 213 -18.39 6.00 19.17
N PRO A 214 -19.19 6.21 20.24
CA PRO A 214 -20.03 5.17 20.82
C PRO A 214 -21.17 4.66 19.91
N ARG A 215 -21.43 5.31 18.77
CA ARG A 215 -22.39 4.85 17.75
C ARG A 215 -21.71 4.19 16.53
N LEU A 216 -20.39 4.10 16.52
CA LEU A 216 -19.63 3.49 15.41
C LEU A 216 -19.48 1.97 15.61
N TYR A 217 -20.59 1.24 15.49
CA TYR A 217 -20.56 -0.23 15.45
C TYR A 217 -20.63 -0.71 14.00
N TRP A 218 -19.56 -1.35 13.55
CA TRP A 218 -19.43 -1.90 12.22
C TRP A 218 -19.84 -3.37 12.24
N ARG A 219 -21.11 -3.63 11.96
CA ARG A 219 -21.70 -4.97 11.93
C ARG A 219 -21.01 -5.84 10.88
N GLY A 220 -20.67 -7.07 11.25
CA GLY A 220 -20.11 -8.08 10.37
C GLY A 220 -20.89 -9.39 10.42
N VAL A 221 -20.43 -10.31 11.26
CA VAL A 221 -20.89 -11.71 11.32
C VAL A 221 -21.75 -11.94 12.55
N VAL A 222 -22.83 -12.71 12.39
CA VAL A 222 -23.72 -13.08 13.50
C VAL A 222 -23.49 -14.55 13.85
N LEU A 223 -23.19 -14.79 15.13
CA LEU A 223 -22.90 -16.10 15.68
C LEU A 223 -24.06 -16.53 16.57
N SER A 224 -24.84 -17.48 16.06
CA SER A 224 -26.13 -17.87 16.64
C SER A 224 -26.11 -19.27 17.25
N HIS A 225 -25.13 -20.12 16.93
CA HIS A 225 -24.99 -21.45 17.55
C HIS A 225 -23.87 -21.44 18.58
N TYR A 226 -24.09 -22.14 19.70
CA TYR A 226 -23.11 -22.28 20.78
C TYR A 226 -23.01 -23.75 21.16
N ASP A 227 -21.80 -24.32 21.06
CA ASP A 227 -21.55 -25.74 21.32
C ASP A 227 -21.08 -26.03 22.77
N GLY A 228 -20.98 -25.00 23.61
CA GLY A 228 -20.52 -25.09 24.99
C GLY A 228 -19.20 -24.35 25.22
N ARG A 229 -18.49 -24.04 24.13
CA ARG A 229 -17.25 -23.25 24.14
C ARG A 229 -17.16 -22.26 22.99
N THR A 230 -17.59 -22.65 21.80
CA THR A 230 -17.43 -21.91 20.55
C THR A 230 -18.77 -21.41 20.05
N TRP A 231 -18.82 -20.13 19.68
CA TRP A 231 -19.89 -19.53 18.94
C TRP A 231 -19.64 -19.69 17.45
N THR A 232 -20.62 -20.20 16.70
CA THR A 232 -20.49 -20.45 15.26
C THR A 232 -21.62 -19.80 14.47
N ARG A 233 -21.27 -19.34 13.27
CA ARG A 233 -22.23 -18.86 12.28
C ARG A 233 -23.01 -20.05 11.72
N ILE A 234 -24.33 -19.99 11.87
CA ILE A 234 -25.28 -20.95 11.27
C ILE A 234 -26.19 -20.30 10.22
N GLY A 235 -26.00 -19.00 9.94
CA GLY A 235 -26.90 -18.17 9.14
C GLY A 235 -27.31 -18.81 7.82
N GLY A 236 -28.57 -18.59 7.42
CA GLY A 236 -29.24 -19.29 6.33
C GLY A 236 -28.59 -19.11 4.96
N VAL A 237 -29.09 -19.87 3.97
CA VAL A 237 -28.66 -19.78 2.57
C VAL A 237 -28.76 -18.32 2.12
N PRO A 238 -27.66 -17.65 1.74
CA PRO A 238 -27.70 -16.25 1.35
C PRO A 238 -28.66 -16.04 0.18
N TYR A 239 -29.72 -15.25 0.39
CA TYR A 239 -30.71 -14.97 -0.64
C TYR A 239 -30.29 -13.74 -1.46
N ARG A 240 -30.53 -13.80 -2.77
CA ARG A 240 -30.27 -12.72 -3.72
C ARG A 240 -31.56 -11.94 -3.90
N ASN A 241 -31.68 -10.78 -3.28
CA ASN A 241 -32.79 -9.89 -3.61
C ASN A 241 -32.43 -9.01 -4.80
N ALA A 242 -33.06 -9.26 -5.95
CA ALA A 242 -32.87 -8.46 -7.15
C ALA A 242 -33.57 -7.09 -7.08
N ALA A 243 -34.35 -6.81 -6.02
CA ALA A 243 -35.25 -5.66 -5.93
C ALA A 243 -35.10 -4.80 -4.66
N GLY A 244 -34.04 -4.96 -3.86
CA GLY A 244 -33.85 -4.13 -2.65
C GLY A 244 -34.92 -4.30 -1.55
N THR A 245 -35.82 -5.27 -1.71
CA THR A 245 -36.77 -5.66 -0.66
C THR A 245 -36.06 -6.45 0.43
N LEU A 246 -36.66 -6.54 1.61
CA LEU A 246 -36.17 -7.42 2.68
C LEU A 246 -36.71 -8.84 2.40
N PRO A 247 -36.05 -9.92 2.87
CA PRO A 247 -36.61 -11.27 2.81
C PRO A 247 -38.01 -11.33 3.46
N ASP A 248 -38.87 -12.23 2.99
CA ASP A 248 -40.15 -12.51 3.65
C ASP A 248 -39.89 -12.88 5.13
N GLY A 249 -40.53 -12.15 6.05
CA GLY A 249 -40.31 -12.28 7.50
C GLY A 249 -39.24 -11.36 8.12
N LEU A 250 -38.51 -10.58 7.31
CA LEU A 250 -37.56 -9.59 7.81
C LEU A 250 -38.17 -8.18 7.76
N ALA A 251 -38.92 -7.84 8.81
CA ALA A 251 -39.49 -6.50 8.97
C ALA A 251 -38.42 -5.53 9.51
N MET A 252 -38.23 -4.39 8.86
CA MET A 252 -37.30 -3.36 9.28
C MET A 252 -37.96 -2.00 9.18
N ARG A 253 -37.92 -1.24 10.27
CA ARG A 253 -38.36 0.16 10.31
C ARG A 253 -37.16 1.02 10.69
N VAL A 254 -36.78 1.90 9.78
CA VAL A 254 -35.69 2.86 10.01
C VAL A 254 -36.27 4.17 10.53
N GLY A 255 -35.58 4.79 11.47
CA GLY A 255 -35.88 6.11 12.01
C GLY A 255 -34.66 7.03 11.94
N GLY A 256 -34.89 8.32 12.18
CA GLY A 256 -33.83 9.31 12.22
C GLY A 256 -33.22 9.64 10.84
N ARG A 257 -32.06 10.29 10.86
CA ARG A 257 -31.37 10.75 9.64
C ARG A 257 -30.51 9.63 9.06
N ALA A 258 -30.64 9.43 7.74
CA ALA A 258 -29.76 8.55 6.98
C ALA A 258 -28.31 9.06 6.98
N ILE A 259 -27.36 8.16 7.24
CA ILE A 259 -25.92 8.46 7.27
C ILE A 259 -25.27 7.80 6.06
N ARG A 260 -25.04 8.59 5.01
CA ARG A 260 -24.35 8.10 3.82
C ARG A 260 -22.84 8.12 4.04
N HIS A 261 -22.20 7.01 3.68
CA HIS A 261 -20.78 6.84 3.82
C HIS A 261 -20.23 5.91 2.74
N GLU A 262 -18.93 6.00 2.52
CA GLU A 262 -18.18 5.19 1.57
C GLU A 262 -17.14 4.39 2.35
N ILE A 263 -17.15 3.07 2.17
CA ILE A 263 -16.21 2.17 2.83
C ILE A 263 -15.22 1.68 1.79
N THR A 264 -13.93 1.80 2.09
CA THR A 264 -12.83 1.20 1.34
C THR A 264 -12.23 0.08 2.19
N MET A 265 -12.56 -1.16 1.84
CA MET A 265 -12.21 -2.36 2.60
C MET A 265 -10.98 -3.04 2.02
N GLU A 266 -10.00 -3.35 2.88
CA GLU A 266 -8.79 -4.08 2.49
C GLU A 266 -9.11 -5.57 2.25
N PRO A 267 -8.26 -6.32 1.51
CA PRO A 267 -8.47 -7.74 1.27
C PRO A 267 -8.57 -8.54 2.58
N SER A 268 -9.66 -9.28 2.75
CA SER A 268 -9.90 -10.08 3.96
C SER A 268 -9.79 -11.58 3.72
N GLU A 269 -9.71 -12.03 2.46
CA GLU A 269 -9.85 -13.45 2.07
C GLU A 269 -11.18 -14.08 2.55
N ARG A 270 -12.13 -13.25 2.99
CA ARG A 270 -13.46 -13.63 3.47
C ARG A 270 -14.53 -12.98 2.61
N ARG A 271 -15.78 -13.37 2.83
CA ARG A 271 -16.95 -12.90 2.09
C ARG A 271 -17.70 -11.78 2.81
N TYR A 272 -17.36 -11.48 4.06
CA TYR A 272 -18.10 -10.50 4.86
C TYR A 272 -17.81 -9.07 4.41
N LEU A 273 -18.87 -8.29 4.30
CA LEU A 273 -18.82 -6.85 4.16
C LEU A 273 -19.25 -6.23 5.49
N PHE A 274 -18.52 -5.22 5.93
CA PHE A 274 -18.82 -4.53 7.18
C PHE A 274 -19.66 -3.28 6.89
N THR A 275 -20.67 -3.03 7.71
CA THR A 275 -21.57 -1.89 7.57
C THR A 275 -21.79 -1.21 8.89
N LEU A 276 -22.04 0.10 8.87
CA LEU A 276 -22.38 0.83 10.09
C LEU A 276 -23.80 0.46 10.53
N GLU A 277 -23.93 0.06 11.80
CA GLU A 277 -25.21 -0.17 12.48
C GLU A 277 -26.15 -1.06 11.66
N LEU A 278 -27.29 -0.49 11.28
CA LEU A 278 -28.26 -1.08 10.38
C LEU A 278 -28.14 -0.40 9.02
N THR A 279 -27.72 -1.18 8.03
CA THR A 279 -27.69 -0.77 6.62
C THR A 279 -28.71 -1.62 5.85
N PRO A 280 -29.66 -1.01 5.11
CA PRO A 280 -30.60 -1.74 4.29
C PRO A 280 -29.89 -2.63 3.24
N PRO A 281 -30.51 -3.75 2.82
CA PRO A 281 -30.00 -4.55 1.71
C PRO A 281 -29.82 -3.73 0.42
N GLY A 282 -28.94 -4.20 -0.47
CA GLY A 282 -28.68 -3.56 -1.76
C GLY A 282 -27.37 -2.76 -1.82
N LEU A 283 -26.35 -3.19 -1.08
CA LEU A 283 -24.99 -2.64 -1.24
C LEU A 283 -24.50 -2.87 -2.67
N ASP A 284 -24.13 -1.77 -3.34
CA ASP A 284 -23.45 -1.81 -4.62
C ASP A 284 -21.94 -1.90 -4.39
N VAL A 285 -21.36 -3.04 -4.76
CA VAL A 285 -19.93 -3.34 -4.66
C VAL A 285 -19.43 -3.67 -6.06
N PRO A 286 -18.66 -2.78 -6.72
CA PRO A 286 -18.19 -2.97 -8.08
C PRO A 286 -17.48 -4.32 -8.28
N GLY A 287 -17.91 -5.07 -9.29
CA GLY A 287 -17.34 -6.38 -9.64
C GLY A 287 -17.70 -7.54 -8.68
N GLN A 288 -18.51 -7.27 -7.66
CA GLN A 288 -19.02 -8.26 -6.72
C GLN A 288 -20.55 -8.31 -6.78
N ARG A 289 -21.09 -9.44 -6.34
CA ARG A 289 -22.51 -9.57 -6.06
C ARG A 289 -22.65 -9.75 -4.56
N VAL A 290 -23.58 -9.01 -3.95
CA VAL A 290 -23.83 -9.04 -2.52
C VAL A 290 -25.15 -9.76 -2.25
N ALA A 291 -25.12 -10.69 -1.31
CA ALA A 291 -26.28 -11.34 -0.72
C ALA A 291 -26.42 -10.87 0.73
N VAL A 292 -27.64 -10.93 1.26
CA VAL A 292 -27.93 -10.61 2.66
C VAL A 292 -28.53 -11.82 3.34
N SER A 293 -28.06 -12.15 4.55
CA SER A 293 -28.60 -13.27 5.33
C SER A 293 -29.89 -12.90 6.07
N ASP A 294 -30.57 -13.90 6.62
CA ASP A 294 -31.74 -13.74 7.50
C ASP A 294 -31.40 -13.05 8.83
N GLU A 295 -30.11 -12.91 9.15
CA GLU A 295 -29.59 -12.19 10.32
C GLU A 295 -28.97 -10.83 9.94
N LEU A 296 -29.25 -10.33 8.72
CA LEU A 296 -28.74 -9.06 8.17
C LEU A 296 -27.22 -8.97 8.05
N GLU A 297 -26.56 -10.09 7.70
CA GLU A 297 -25.14 -10.08 7.34
C GLU A 297 -25.01 -9.77 5.85
N SER A 298 -24.10 -8.86 5.48
CA SER A 298 -23.80 -8.55 4.08
C SER A 298 -22.64 -9.41 3.57
N LEU A 299 -22.89 -10.20 2.53
CA LEU A 299 -21.98 -11.24 2.04
C LEU A 299 -21.69 -11.08 0.54
N ALA A 300 -20.43 -10.91 0.18
CA ALA A 300 -19.97 -11.05 -1.20
C ALA A 300 -20.03 -12.52 -1.64
N LEU A 301 -20.41 -12.79 -2.89
CA LEU A 301 -20.43 -14.16 -3.42
C LEU A 301 -19.05 -14.82 -3.47
N ARG A 302 -18.00 -14.02 -3.69
CA ARG A 302 -16.61 -14.48 -3.77
C ARG A 302 -15.79 -13.85 -2.65
N PRO A 303 -14.77 -14.55 -2.12
CA PRO A 303 -13.84 -13.95 -1.17
C PRO A 303 -13.21 -12.66 -1.72
N LEU A 304 -13.00 -11.69 -0.83
CA LEU A 304 -12.43 -10.39 -1.16
C LEU A 304 -10.90 -10.47 -1.16
N HIS A 305 -10.34 -10.88 -2.31
CA HIS A 305 -8.88 -10.98 -2.54
C HIS A 305 -8.20 -9.63 -2.85
N GLN A 306 -9.00 -8.63 -3.18
CA GLN A 306 -8.55 -7.29 -3.53
C GLN A 306 -9.36 -6.26 -2.77
N ARG A 307 -8.81 -5.05 -2.65
CA ARG A 307 -9.51 -3.93 -2.05
C ARG A 307 -10.82 -3.67 -2.79
N VAL A 308 -11.90 -3.48 -2.05
CA VAL A 308 -13.20 -3.10 -2.59
C VAL A 308 -13.67 -1.81 -1.99
N ARG A 309 -14.41 -1.02 -2.78
CA ARG A 309 -15.02 0.23 -2.34
C ARG A 309 -16.51 0.17 -2.59
N TYR A 310 -17.30 0.54 -1.60
CA TYR A 310 -18.75 0.49 -1.70
C TYR A 310 -19.41 1.62 -0.90
N HIS A 311 -20.58 2.04 -1.37
CA HIS A 311 -21.40 3.03 -0.71
C HIS A 311 -22.46 2.35 0.15
N ALA A 312 -22.67 2.90 1.34
CA ALA A 312 -23.65 2.41 2.29
C ALA A 312 -24.42 3.57 2.91
N THR A 313 -25.67 3.30 3.25
CA THR A 313 -26.54 4.23 3.99
C THR A 313 -26.97 3.54 5.27
N ALA A 314 -26.57 4.10 6.40
CA ALA A 314 -26.87 3.54 7.71
C ALA A 314 -27.88 4.37 8.49
N TYR A 315 -28.58 3.70 9.41
CA TYR A 315 -29.50 4.31 10.35
C TYR A 315 -29.11 3.87 11.77
N THR A 316 -28.92 4.82 12.69
CA THR A 316 -28.61 4.51 14.10
C THR A 316 -29.86 4.25 14.92
N ASP A 317 -31.00 4.78 14.49
CA ASP A 317 -32.27 4.65 15.18
C ASP A 317 -33.15 3.71 14.36
N TYR A 318 -33.37 2.49 14.85
CA TYR A 318 -34.07 1.46 14.08
C TYR A 318 -34.87 0.51 14.98
N THR A 319 -35.81 -0.17 14.33
CA THR A 319 -36.54 -1.31 14.87
C THR A 319 -36.42 -2.47 13.88
N LEU A 320 -35.94 -3.61 14.37
CA LEU A 320 -35.63 -4.79 13.54
C LEU A 320 -36.44 -5.99 14.03
N GLN A 321 -37.32 -6.54 13.19
CA GLN A 321 -38.10 -7.74 13.46
C GLN A 321 -38.96 -7.65 14.75
N ASP A 322 -39.64 -6.53 14.95
CA ASP A 322 -40.60 -6.32 16.05
C ASP A 322 -41.84 -7.23 15.96
N GLY A 323 -42.28 -7.55 14.75
CA GLY A 323 -43.38 -8.47 14.47
C GLY A 323 -42.99 -9.95 14.32
N LEU A 324 -41.76 -10.35 14.66
CA LEU A 324 -41.35 -11.74 14.57
C LEU A 324 -42.12 -12.60 15.58
N ALA A 325 -42.71 -13.70 15.11
CA ALA A 325 -43.45 -14.60 15.98
C ALA A 325 -42.49 -15.25 17.02
N PRO A 326 -42.78 -15.22 18.33
CA PRO A 326 -41.91 -15.78 19.36
C PRO A 326 -41.48 -17.23 19.09
N GLU A 327 -42.33 -18.03 18.46
CA GLU A 327 -42.10 -19.43 18.13
C GLU A 327 -40.93 -19.61 17.14
N LEU A 328 -40.68 -18.61 16.29
CA LEU A 328 -39.58 -18.61 15.32
C LEU A 328 -38.22 -18.25 15.94
N THR A 329 -38.20 -17.92 17.23
CA THR A 329 -36.96 -17.50 17.93
C THR A 329 -36.16 -18.65 18.55
N GLY A 330 -36.67 -19.88 18.45
CA GLY A 330 -36.12 -21.06 19.13
C GLY A 330 -34.62 -21.30 18.89
N LYS A 331 -34.10 -21.03 17.70
CA LYS A 331 -32.66 -21.18 17.39
C LYS A 331 -31.76 -20.28 18.25
N TRP A 332 -32.27 -19.12 18.69
CA TRP A 332 -31.54 -18.18 19.54
C TRP A 332 -31.78 -18.40 21.03
N LEU A 333 -32.48 -19.48 21.41
CA LEU A 333 -32.64 -19.93 22.79
C LEU A 333 -31.78 -21.16 23.11
N GLN A 334 -31.23 -21.83 22.08
CA GLN A 334 -30.48 -23.07 22.25
C GLN A 334 -29.22 -22.88 23.10
N LEU A 335 -29.07 -23.76 24.08
CA LEU A 335 -27.87 -23.97 24.87
C LEU A 335 -27.61 -25.49 24.96
N PRO A 336 -26.35 -25.93 24.88
CA PRO A 336 -26.01 -27.34 24.99
C PRO A 336 -26.20 -27.85 26.42
N GLU A 337 -26.59 -29.12 26.54
CA GLU A 337 -26.69 -29.79 27.84
C GLU A 337 -25.30 -30.09 28.41
N GLY A 338 -25.16 -30.06 29.74
CA GLY A 338 -23.93 -30.43 30.44
C GLY A 338 -22.83 -29.37 30.49
N PHE A 339 -23.07 -28.16 29.99
CA PHE A 339 -22.10 -27.06 30.02
C PHE A 339 -22.61 -25.85 30.82
N ASN A 340 -21.70 -25.19 31.52
CA ASN A 340 -21.91 -23.94 32.26
C ASN A 340 -23.12 -24.00 33.24
N PRO A 341 -23.21 -25.01 34.12
CA PRO A 341 -24.36 -25.21 34.99
C PRO A 341 -24.65 -24.03 35.93
N LEU A 342 -23.63 -23.31 36.38
CA LEU A 342 -23.81 -22.16 37.27
C LEU A 342 -24.39 -20.97 36.52
N ALA A 343 -23.91 -20.68 35.30
CA ALA A 343 -24.46 -19.63 34.46
C ALA A 343 -25.90 -19.93 34.05
N VAL A 344 -26.20 -21.19 33.70
CA VAL A 344 -27.58 -21.61 33.39
C VAL A 344 -28.49 -21.46 34.60
N ALA A 345 -28.06 -21.88 35.79
CA ALA A 345 -28.80 -21.69 37.03
C ALA A 345 -29.01 -20.19 37.35
N LEU A 346 -27.99 -19.36 37.14
CA LEU A 346 -28.10 -17.90 37.31
C LEU A 346 -29.11 -17.29 36.33
N GLY A 347 -29.08 -17.66 35.05
CA GLY A 347 -30.04 -17.21 34.05
C GLY A 347 -31.48 -17.57 34.42
N ARG A 348 -31.73 -18.81 34.85
CA ARG A 348 -33.04 -19.24 35.35
C ARG A 348 -33.49 -18.45 36.58
N ARG A 349 -32.58 -18.18 37.52
CA ARG A 349 -32.87 -17.35 38.70
C ARG A 349 -33.20 -15.91 38.31
N LEU A 350 -32.47 -15.33 37.36
CA LEU A 350 -32.74 -14.00 36.83
C LEU A 350 -34.10 -13.94 36.16
N ARG A 351 -34.54 -14.99 35.45
CA ARG A 351 -35.89 -15.06 34.90
C ARG A 351 -36.96 -14.96 35.99
N VAL A 352 -36.81 -15.71 37.08
CA VAL A 352 -37.75 -15.67 38.22
C VAL A 352 -37.77 -14.28 38.87
N LEU A 353 -36.59 -13.70 39.14
CA LEU A 353 -36.47 -12.37 39.75
C LEU A 353 -36.95 -11.23 38.84
N GLY A 354 -36.77 -11.39 37.53
CA GLY A 354 -37.22 -10.43 36.52
C GLY A 354 -38.74 -10.33 36.43
N GLY A 355 -39.47 -11.34 36.91
CA GLY A 355 -40.92 -11.43 36.84
C GLY A 355 -41.42 -11.57 35.39
N ASP A 356 -42.71 -11.33 35.20
CA ASP A 356 -43.37 -11.40 33.90
C ASP A 356 -43.61 -10.00 33.30
N GLY A 357 -44.18 -10.00 32.09
CA GLY A 357 -44.52 -8.79 31.33
C GLY A 357 -43.49 -8.40 30.27
N ALA A 358 -43.89 -7.46 29.41
CA ALA A 358 -43.10 -7.05 28.23
C ALA A 358 -41.72 -6.46 28.58
N ASP A 359 -41.56 -5.90 29.77
CA ASP A 359 -40.30 -5.31 30.24
C ASP A 359 -39.39 -6.28 31.00
N ALA A 360 -39.82 -7.51 31.27
CA ALA A 360 -39.01 -8.49 32.00
C ALA A 360 -37.64 -8.75 31.34
N PRO A 361 -37.53 -8.92 30.01
CA PRO A 361 -36.22 -9.11 29.38
C PRO A 361 -35.28 -7.92 29.53
N VAL A 362 -35.82 -6.69 29.55
CA VAL A 362 -35.04 -5.46 29.76
C VAL A 362 -34.50 -5.43 31.19
N ARG A 363 -35.35 -5.69 32.19
CA ARG A 363 -34.92 -5.79 33.59
C ARG A 363 -33.84 -6.85 33.80
N ILE A 364 -33.97 -8.00 33.15
CA ILE A 364 -32.99 -9.09 33.22
C ILE A 364 -31.66 -8.67 32.59
N ALA A 365 -31.69 -8.06 31.40
CA ALA A 365 -30.49 -7.53 30.76
C ALA A 365 -29.81 -6.48 31.63
N ASP A 366 -30.56 -5.53 32.17
CA ASP A 366 -30.04 -4.48 33.06
C ASP A 366 -29.45 -5.06 34.36
N ALA A 367 -30.05 -6.11 34.92
CA ALA A 367 -29.51 -6.81 36.08
C ALA A 367 -28.15 -7.45 35.79
N VAL A 368 -28.00 -8.08 34.61
CA VAL A 368 -26.70 -8.65 34.18
C VAL A 368 -25.67 -7.55 33.93
N LEU A 369 -26.03 -6.46 33.25
CA LEU A 369 -25.13 -5.33 33.05
C LEU A 369 -24.72 -4.68 34.38
N GLY A 370 -25.64 -4.60 35.34
CA GLY A 370 -25.39 -4.15 36.71
C GLY A 370 -24.42 -5.08 37.46
N MET A 371 -24.58 -6.39 37.30
CA MET A 371 -23.67 -7.39 37.85
C MET A 371 -22.26 -7.24 37.27
N LEU A 372 -22.12 -7.10 35.95
CA LEU A 372 -20.82 -6.90 35.31
C LEU A 372 -20.14 -5.60 35.80
N ARG A 373 -20.90 -4.52 35.93
CA ARG A 373 -20.41 -3.22 36.38
C ARG A 373 -19.95 -3.21 37.84
N LYS A 374 -20.67 -3.91 38.73
CA LYS A 374 -20.42 -3.91 40.18
C LYS A 374 -19.60 -5.11 40.66
N GLY A 375 -19.46 -6.15 39.84
CA GLY A 375 -18.93 -7.45 40.22
C GLY A 375 -17.40 -7.57 40.23
N GLY A 376 -16.66 -6.47 40.06
CA GLY A 376 -15.19 -6.49 40.01
C GLY A 376 -14.65 -7.18 38.76
N PHE A 377 -15.33 -7.03 37.62
CA PHE A 377 -14.84 -7.53 36.34
C PHE A 377 -13.76 -6.62 35.75
N GLU A 378 -12.76 -7.21 35.09
CA GLU A 378 -11.63 -6.49 34.50
C GLU A 378 -11.49 -6.82 33.00
N TYR A 379 -11.45 -5.76 32.17
CA TYR A 379 -11.23 -5.89 30.74
C TYR A 379 -9.74 -5.96 30.42
N THR A 380 -9.26 -7.07 29.84
CA THR A 380 -7.83 -7.31 29.58
C THR A 380 -7.58 -8.06 28.25
N LEU A 381 -6.43 -7.77 27.61
CA LEU A 381 -5.94 -8.49 26.42
C LEU A 381 -5.26 -9.82 26.76
N GLN A 382 -5.00 -10.09 28.05
CA GLN A 382 -4.36 -11.30 28.53
C GLN A 382 -5.24 -12.00 29.57
N PRO A 383 -6.46 -12.45 29.19
CA PRO A 383 -7.30 -13.21 30.10
C PRO A 383 -6.68 -14.58 30.39
N PRO A 384 -6.97 -15.17 31.57
CA PRO A 384 -6.53 -16.53 31.85
C PRO A 384 -7.19 -17.53 30.88
N LEU A 385 -6.50 -18.63 30.61
CA LEU A 385 -7.08 -19.72 29.83
C LEU A 385 -8.26 -20.33 30.58
N LEU A 386 -9.36 -20.54 29.85
CA LEU A 386 -10.59 -21.10 30.38
C LEU A 386 -10.76 -22.55 29.92
N GLY A 387 -11.21 -23.39 30.84
CA GLY A 387 -11.50 -24.81 30.66
C GLY A 387 -12.83 -25.09 29.96
N THR A 388 -13.46 -26.20 30.31
CA THR A 388 -14.67 -26.71 29.66
C THR A 388 -15.86 -25.79 29.89
N ASP A 389 -16.10 -25.38 31.14
CA ASP A 389 -17.20 -24.48 31.52
C ASP A 389 -16.73 -23.02 31.46
N SER A 390 -16.33 -22.57 30.27
CA SER A 390 -15.66 -21.28 30.11
C SER A 390 -16.48 -20.08 30.60
N VAL A 391 -17.82 -20.14 30.52
CA VAL A 391 -18.68 -19.06 31.00
C VAL A 391 -18.76 -19.05 32.52
N ASP A 392 -18.82 -20.22 33.16
CA ASP A 392 -18.80 -20.31 34.63
C ASP A 392 -17.46 -19.86 35.19
N GLU A 393 -16.37 -20.35 34.60
CA GLU A 393 -15.02 -19.96 34.99
C GLU A 393 -14.81 -18.45 34.83
N PHE A 394 -15.33 -17.85 33.76
CA PHE A 394 -15.26 -16.41 33.58
C PHE A 394 -16.12 -15.63 34.59
N LEU A 395 -17.41 -15.98 34.74
CA LEU A 395 -18.33 -15.21 35.58
C LEU A 395 -18.05 -15.33 37.08
N PHE A 396 -17.65 -16.52 37.53
CA PHE A 396 -17.58 -16.84 38.96
C PHE A 396 -16.16 -16.99 39.51
N ARG A 397 -15.16 -17.23 38.64
CA ARG A 397 -13.76 -17.39 39.07
C ARG A 397 -12.87 -16.25 38.60
N SER A 398 -12.61 -16.15 37.30
CA SER A 398 -11.59 -15.22 36.80
C SER A 398 -12.07 -13.77 36.82
N ARG A 399 -13.29 -13.49 36.34
CA ARG A 399 -13.85 -12.15 36.08
C ARG A 399 -12.96 -11.25 35.22
N ARG A 400 -11.99 -11.83 34.52
CA ARG A 400 -11.01 -11.14 33.66
C ARG A 400 -11.21 -11.65 32.25
N GLY A 401 -11.51 -10.75 31.31
CA GLY A 401 -11.91 -11.16 29.97
C GLY A 401 -11.70 -10.07 28.92
N PHE A 402 -11.90 -10.45 27.67
CA PHE A 402 -12.00 -9.56 26.51
C PHE A 402 -13.43 -9.55 25.95
N CYS A 403 -13.73 -8.74 24.93
CA CYS A 403 -15.10 -8.52 24.44
C CYS A 403 -15.88 -9.82 24.13
N GLU A 404 -15.21 -10.84 23.57
CA GLU A 404 -15.80 -12.16 23.30
C GLU A 404 -16.31 -12.88 24.57
N HIS A 405 -15.62 -12.70 25.71
CA HIS A 405 -16.00 -13.30 27.00
C HIS A 405 -17.26 -12.65 27.55
N TYR A 406 -17.30 -11.31 27.52
CA TYR A 406 -18.44 -10.53 27.99
C TYR A 406 -19.68 -10.75 27.11
N ALA A 407 -19.53 -10.70 25.79
CA ALA A 407 -20.62 -10.94 24.84
C ALA A 407 -21.14 -12.38 24.94
N GLY A 408 -20.24 -13.38 24.93
CA GLY A 408 -20.61 -14.78 25.03
C GLY A 408 -21.32 -15.12 26.34
N ALA A 409 -20.77 -14.70 27.48
CA ALA A 409 -21.37 -14.93 28.79
C ALA A 409 -22.73 -14.25 28.94
N PHE A 410 -22.86 -13.01 28.45
CA PHE A 410 -24.14 -12.30 28.45
C PHE A 410 -25.20 -13.05 27.63
N VAL A 411 -24.86 -13.50 26.42
CA VAL A 411 -25.81 -14.24 25.57
C VAL A 411 -26.20 -15.56 26.22
N VAL A 412 -25.27 -16.30 26.85
CA VAL A 412 -25.61 -17.52 27.62
C VAL A 412 -26.60 -17.21 28.74
N LEU A 413 -26.39 -16.15 29.52
CA LEU A 413 -27.31 -15.75 30.59
C LEU A 413 -28.70 -15.37 30.06
N MET A 414 -28.77 -14.63 28.94
CA MET A 414 -30.04 -14.27 28.31
C MET A 414 -30.80 -15.51 27.81
N ARG A 415 -30.11 -16.43 27.12
CA ARG A 415 -30.70 -17.68 26.65
C ARG A 415 -31.21 -18.55 27.79
N ALA A 416 -30.42 -18.68 28.87
CA ALA A 416 -30.81 -19.40 30.07
C ALA A 416 -32.01 -18.76 30.80
N ALA A 417 -32.21 -17.45 30.63
CA ALA A 417 -33.38 -16.72 31.12
C ALA A 417 -34.59 -16.77 30.16
N GLY A 418 -34.51 -17.52 29.06
CA GLY A 418 -35.58 -17.63 28.06
C GLY A 418 -35.71 -16.40 27.16
N ILE A 419 -34.64 -15.61 26.99
CA ILE A 419 -34.60 -14.44 26.13
C ILE A 419 -33.77 -14.80 24.87
N PRO A 420 -34.36 -14.73 23.66
CA PRO A 420 -33.61 -15.04 22.45
C PRO A 420 -32.47 -14.05 22.27
N ALA A 421 -31.25 -14.56 22.12
CA ALA A 421 -30.05 -13.74 22.07
C ALA A 421 -28.99 -14.35 21.16
N ARG A 422 -28.12 -13.50 20.60
CA ARG A 422 -27.02 -13.91 19.70
C ARG A 422 -25.81 -13.00 19.84
N VAL A 423 -24.64 -13.52 19.46
CA VAL A 423 -23.39 -12.74 19.42
C VAL A 423 -23.24 -12.12 18.03
N VAL A 424 -22.78 -10.88 17.97
CA VAL A 424 -22.39 -10.23 16.72
C VAL A 424 -20.93 -9.84 16.82
N THR A 425 -20.17 -10.16 15.78
CA THR A 425 -18.76 -9.78 15.64
C THR A 425 -18.58 -8.81 14.48
N GLY A 426 -17.64 -7.89 14.65
CA GLY A 426 -17.37 -6.84 13.70
C GLY A 426 -16.29 -5.93 14.26
N TYR A 427 -16.46 -4.62 14.12
CA TYR A 427 -15.53 -3.64 14.68
C TYR A 427 -16.31 -2.57 15.44
N GLN A 428 -15.66 -1.94 16.42
CA GLN A 428 -16.25 -0.83 17.16
C GLN A 428 -15.25 0.33 17.24
N GLY A 429 -15.72 1.52 16.88
CA GLY A 429 -14.97 2.76 16.92
C GLY A 429 -14.24 3.05 15.60
N GLY A 430 -13.00 3.49 15.70
CA GLY A 430 -12.16 3.86 14.57
C GLY A 430 -11.44 5.18 14.80
N GLU A 431 -10.28 5.34 14.18
CA GLU A 431 -9.47 6.53 14.33
C GLU A 431 -9.79 7.56 13.26
N PHE A 432 -10.46 8.65 13.66
CA PHE A 432 -10.68 9.80 12.78
C PHE A 432 -9.35 10.51 12.51
N ASN A 433 -9.00 10.62 11.23
CA ASN A 433 -7.85 11.37 10.77
C ASN A 433 -8.28 12.79 10.38
N PRO A 434 -7.86 13.83 11.13
CA PRO A 434 -8.26 15.21 10.85
C PRO A 434 -7.65 15.77 9.55
N VAL A 435 -6.63 15.11 8.97
CA VAL A 435 -5.93 15.59 7.77
C VAL A 435 -6.71 15.30 6.50
N ASP A 436 -7.28 14.09 6.37
CA ASP A 436 -8.02 13.65 5.18
C ASP A 436 -9.51 13.41 5.43
N GLY A 437 -9.98 13.49 6.68
CA GLY A 437 -11.38 13.32 7.06
C GLY A 437 -11.88 11.88 7.06
N TYR A 438 -10.99 10.88 6.95
CA TYR A 438 -11.35 9.47 6.99
C TYR A 438 -11.35 8.93 8.41
N VAL A 439 -12.25 7.99 8.70
CA VAL A 439 -12.17 7.10 9.87
C VAL A 439 -11.43 5.84 9.45
N THR A 440 -10.30 5.54 10.09
CA THR A 440 -9.54 4.31 9.86
C THR A 440 -9.91 3.27 10.90
N VAL A 441 -10.42 2.12 10.46
CA VAL A 441 -10.74 0.98 11.32
C VAL A 441 -9.68 -0.10 11.13
N ARG A 442 -9.05 -0.51 12.23
CA ARG A 442 -7.96 -1.49 12.26
C ARG A 442 -8.45 -2.85 12.73
N GLN A 443 -7.64 -3.88 12.50
CA GLN A 443 -7.86 -5.21 13.09
C GLN A 443 -7.97 -5.13 14.62
N SER A 444 -7.19 -4.25 15.26
CA SER A 444 -7.28 -3.96 16.69
C SER A 444 -8.66 -3.44 17.14
N ASP A 445 -9.45 -2.85 16.25
CA ASP A 445 -10.79 -2.36 16.60
C ASP A 445 -11.86 -3.47 16.55
N ALA A 446 -11.45 -4.72 16.27
CA ALA A 446 -12.33 -5.88 16.29
C ALA A 446 -13.08 -5.98 17.62
N HIS A 447 -14.36 -6.27 17.53
CA HIS A 447 -15.26 -6.23 18.69
C HIS A 447 -16.39 -7.25 18.57
N ALA A 448 -16.82 -7.75 19.73
CA ALA A 448 -17.97 -8.62 19.87
C ALA A 448 -18.98 -7.99 20.83
N TRP A 449 -20.26 -8.03 20.46
CA TRP A 449 -21.38 -7.56 21.28
C TRP A 449 -22.56 -8.53 21.20
N ALA A 450 -23.61 -8.26 21.96
CA ALA A 450 -24.82 -9.08 21.99
C ALA A 450 -25.99 -8.39 21.30
N GLU A 451 -26.90 -9.18 20.76
CA GLU A 451 -28.24 -8.74 20.41
C GLU A 451 -29.26 -9.58 21.16
N VAL A 452 -30.29 -8.94 21.71
CA VAL A 452 -31.43 -9.61 22.34
C VAL A 452 -32.70 -9.26 21.60
N TRP A 453 -33.57 -10.25 21.43
CA TRP A 453 -34.87 -10.04 20.83
C TRP A 453 -35.91 -9.75 21.91
N LEU A 454 -36.63 -8.65 21.75
CA LEU A 454 -37.66 -8.18 22.67
C LEU A 454 -39.01 -8.20 21.95
N ALA A 455 -39.98 -8.95 22.47
CA ALA A 455 -41.31 -9.04 21.88
C ALA A 455 -41.93 -7.65 21.69
N GLY A 456 -42.40 -7.35 20.47
CA GLY A 456 -42.98 -6.05 20.10
C GLY A 456 -41.98 -4.89 19.95
N ARG A 457 -40.69 -5.09 20.26
CA ARG A 457 -39.62 -4.09 20.07
C ARG A 457 -38.50 -4.55 19.13
N GLY A 458 -38.45 -5.85 18.83
CA GLY A 458 -37.49 -6.45 17.92
C GLY A 458 -36.10 -6.65 18.54
N TRP A 459 -35.12 -6.89 17.68
CA TRP A 459 -33.71 -7.00 18.05
C TRP A 459 -33.15 -5.68 18.55
N ARG A 460 -32.47 -5.74 19.69
CA ARG A 460 -31.73 -4.63 20.29
C ARG A 460 -30.29 -5.03 20.54
N ARG A 461 -29.36 -4.19 20.10
CA ARG A 461 -27.95 -4.31 20.49
C ARG A 461 -27.79 -4.02 21.97
N ILE A 462 -27.03 -4.87 22.64
CA ILE A 462 -26.49 -4.65 23.98
C ILE A 462 -24.98 -4.94 23.93
N ASP A 463 -24.17 -4.02 24.44
CA ASP A 463 -22.74 -4.25 24.59
C ASP A 463 -22.38 -4.42 26.08
N PRO A 464 -22.17 -5.66 26.54
CA PRO A 464 -21.80 -5.91 27.93
C PRO A 464 -20.39 -5.39 28.28
N THR A 465 -19.52 -5.20 27.28
CA THR A 465 -18.19 -4.59 27.46
C THR A 465 -18.31 -3.15 27.93
N ALA A 466 -19.30 -2.41 27.43
CA ALA A 466 -19.56 -1.02 27.82
C ALA A 466 -19.86 -0.86 29.31
N ALA A 467 -20.37 -1.91 29.96
CA ALA A 467 -20.65 -1.90 31.40
C ALA A 467 -19.39 -2.02 32.27
N VAL A 468 -18.28 -2.56 31.72
CA VAL A 468 -17.03 -2.81 32.45
C VAL A 468 -15.91 -1.85 32.02
N SER A 469 -15.81 -1.58 30.72
CA SER A 469 -14.84 -0.64 30.15
C SER A 469 -15.57 0.37 29.25
N PRO A 470 -16.27 1.37 29.82
CA PRO A 470 -16.93 2.41 29.02
C PRO A 470 -15.91 3.21 28.20
N GLU A 471 -14.67 3.35 28.68
CA GLU A 471 -13.57 4.00 27.96
C GLU A 471 -13.24 3.30 26.64
N ARG A 472 -13.32 1.96 26.57
CA ARG A 472 -13.13 1.21 25.31
C ARG A 472 -14.16 1.55 24.23
N ILE A 473 -15.36 1.99 24.62
CA ILE A 473 -16.43 2.34 23.69
C ILE A 473 -16.38 3.83 23.33
N ASN A 474 -16.02 4.67 24.31
CA ASN A 474 -15.88 6.11 24.13
C ASN A 474 -14.58 6.53 23.45
N LEU A 475 -13.53 5.72 23.57
CA LEU A 475 -12.18 5.93 23.02
C LEU A 475 -11.74 4.71 22.20
N ASN A 476 -10.73 4.86 21.33
CA ASN A 476 -10.19 3.74 20.55
C ASN A 476 -9.45 2.75 21.46
N LEU A 477 -9.44 1.45 21.11
CA LEU A 477 -8.81 0.39 21.92
C LEU A 477 -7.37 0.74 22.33
N SER A 478 -6.58 1.24 21.39
CA SER A 478 -5.18 1.63 21.59
C SER A 478 -4.98 2.75 22.62
N ARG A 479 -6.02 3.54 22.91
CA ARG A 479 -6.04 4.56 23.98
C ARG A 479 -6.63 4.03 25.28
N ALA A 480 -7.64 3.16 25.20
CA ALA A 480 -8.32 2.61 26.37
C ALA A 480 -7.46 1.58 27.12
N LEU A 481 -6.57 0.86 26.43
CA LEU A 481 -5.61 -0.06 27.04
C LEU A 481 -4.18 0.35 26.67
N PRO A 482 -3.43 1.03 27.57
CA PRO A 482 -2.04 1.36 27.30
C PRO A 482 -1.22 0.08 27.18
N GLN A 483 -0.72 -0.21 25.97
CA GLN A 483 0.22 -1.30 25.76
C GLN A 483 1.53 -0.97 26.48
N THR A 484 2.00 -1.87 27.34
CA THR A 484 3.33 -1.75 27.95
C THR A 484 4.39 -1.89 26.85
N ALA A 485 5.11 -0.81 26.58
CA ALA A 485 6.17 -0.82 25.60
C ALA A 485 7.32 -1.71 26.11
N PRO A 486 7.91 -2.58 25.27
CA PRO A 486 9.21 -3.15 25.55
C PRO A 486 10.22 -2.01 25.79
N PHE A 487 11.13 -2.18 26.76
CA PHE A 487 12.25 -1.27 27.01
C PHE A 487 11.89 0.15 27.49
N GLY A 488 10.76 0.33 28.20
CA GLY A 488 10.48 1.59 28.91
C GLY A 488 10.07 2.77 28.02
N LEU A 489 9.73 2.54 26.75
CA LEU A 489 9.31 3.57 25.80
C LEU A 489 7.85 4.03 25.98
N ASN A 490 7.26 3.85 27.17
CA ASN A 490 5.87 4.19 27.47
C ASN A 490 5.56 5.66 27.20
N ALA A 491 6.53 6.56 27.43
CA ALA A 491 6.39 7.99 27.16
C ALA A 491 6.22 8.30 25.66
N LEU A 492 6.89 7.56 24.77
CA LEU A 492 6.74 7.74 23.32
C LEU A 492 5.39 7.22 22.83
N ILE A 493 4.91 6.10 23.37
CA ILE A 493 3.58 5.56 23.04
C ILE A 493 2.48 6.51 23.55
N ALA A 494 2.62 7.04 24.76
CA ALA A 494 1.70 8.04 25.31
C ALA A 494 1.65 9.30 24.43
N LEU A 495 2.81 9.82 24.01
CA LEU A 495 2.91 10.96 23.08
C LEU A 495 2.37 10.66 21.68
N GLN A 496 2.41 9.42 21.22
CA GLN A 496 1.82 9.00 19.94
C GLN A 496 0.29 8.91 20.00
N ASN A 497 -0.25 8.55 21.16
CA ASN A 497 -1.68 8.41 21.42
C ASN A 497 -2.37 9.75 21.72
N ASP A 498 -1.62 10.76 22.17
CA ASP A 498 -2.08 12.14 22.31
C ASP A 498 -2.41 12.77 20.95
N LYS A 499 -3.64 13.29 20.82
CA LYS A 499 -4.15 13.91 19.59
C LYS A 499 -3.41 15.20 19.22
N ASP A 500 -2.89 15.93 20.21
CA ASP A 500 -2.33 17.27 19.98
C ASP A 500 -0.81 17.27 19.80
N SER A 501 -0.18 16.11 20.05
CA SER A 501 1.25 15.87 19.85
C SER A 501 1.71 15.99 18.40
N TRP A 502 2.96 16.41 18.19
CA TRP A 502 3.57 16.48 16.86
C TRP A 502 3.75 15.09 16.22
N LEU A 503 3.95 14.04 17.04
CA LEU A 503 4.09 12.66 16.59
C LEU A 503 2.78 12.13 16.00
N SER A 504 1.65 12.44 16.62
CA SER A 504 0.34 12.07 16.08
C SER A 504 0.03 12.85 14.80
N ARG A 505 0.37 14.14 14.71
CA ARG A 505 0.27 14.92 13.45
C ARG A 505 1.10 14.33 12.32
N LEU A 506 2.32 13.86 12.60
CA LEU A 506 3.16 13.18 11.62
C LEU A 506 2.54 11.84 11.20
N ARG A 507 2.05 11.04 12.16
CA ARG A 507 1.36 9.77 11.90
C ARG A 507 0.08 9.98 11.05
N PHE A 508 -0.73 10.98 11.38
CA PHE A 508 -1.92 11.34 10.62
C PHE A 508 -1.58 11.81 9.20
N SER A 509 -0.57 12.66 9.06
CA SER A 509 -0.08 13.13 7.76
C SER A 509 0.45 12.00 6.90
N THR A 510 1.27 11.10 7.47
CA THR A 510 1.80 9.94 6.74
C THR A 510 0.71 8.94 6.36
N ASN A 511 -0.26 8.69 7.25
CA ASN A 511 -1.44 7.88 6.93
C ASN A 511 -2.29 8.51 5.81
N ALA A 512 -2.49 9.84 5.85
CA ALA A 512 -3.21 10.57 4.81
C ALA A 512 -2.47 10.52 3.46
N LEU A 513 -1.14 10.67 3.45
CA LEU A 513 -0.33 10.51 2.24
C LEU A 513 -0.42 9.10 1.67
N ASN A 514 -0.36 8.07 2.53
CA ASN A 514 -0.51 6.69 2.11
C ASN A 514 -1.92 6.41 1.57
N ASN A 515 -2.95 6.98 2.20
CA ASN A 515 -4.33 6.91 1.72
C ASN A 515 -4.48 7.60 0.35
N ALA A 516 -3.94 8.81 0.18
CA ALA A 516 -3.94 9.52 -1.09
C ALA A 516 -3.20 8.74 -2.18
N TRP A 517 -2.04 8.15 -1.88
CA TRP A 517 -1.32 7.28 -2.80
C TRP A 517 -2.15 6.07 -3.21
N ASN A 518 -2.80 5.40 -2.26
CA ASN A 518 -3.68 4.29 -2.54
C ASN A 518 -4.83 4.71 -3.46
N GLN A 519 -5.45 5.86 -3.21
CA GLN A 519 -6.59 6.34 -3.98
C GLN A 519 -6.22 6.83 -5.39
N TRP A 520 -5.07 7.48 -5.56
CA TRP A 520 -4.70 8.12 -6.83
C TRP A 520 -3.78 7.27 -7.69
N VAL A 521 -2.96 6.41 -7.08
CA VAL A 521 -1.97 5.62 -7.80
C VAL A 521 -2.38 4.15 -7.89
N LEU A 522 -2.75 3.53 -6.77
CA LEU A 522 -3.10 2.10 -6.76
C LEU A 522 -4.52 1.84 -7.28
N ASP A 523 -5.49 2.64 -6.85
CA ASP A 523 -6.90 2.54 -7.25
C ASP A 523 -7.19 3.33 -8.56
N TYR A 524 -6.17 3.63 -9.37
CA TYR A 524 -6.36 4.26 -10.70
C TYR A 524 -6.94 3.24 -11.69
N ASN A 525 -8.26 3.10 -11.66
CA ASN A 525 -9.03 2.12 -12.44
C ASN A 525 -9.42 2.64 -13.85
N PRO A 526 -9.92 1.77 -14.75
CA PRO A 526 -10.39 2.15 -16.08
C PRO A 526 -11.45 3.26 -16.05
N ASP A 527 -12.37 3.25 -15.08
CA ASP A 527 -13.43 4.27 -14.98
C ASP A 527 -12.85 5.67 -14.71
N ARG A 528 -11.89 5.78 -13.77
CA ARG A 528 -11.16 7.03 -13.52
C ARG A 528 -10.33 7.44 -14.72
N GLN A 529 -9.69 6.49 -15.39
CA GLN A 529 -8.94 6.77 -16.61
C GLN A 529 -9.85 7.31 -17.71
N GLN A 530 -11.01 6.70 -17.95
CA GLN A 530 -11.99 7.17 -18.94
C GLN A 530 -12.52 8.57 -18.58
N ASN A 531 -12.86 8.82 -17.31
CA ASN A 531 -13.29 10.14 -16.86
C ASN A 531 -12.18 11.18 -17.06
N PHE A 532 -10.94 10.88 -16.67
CA PHE A 532 -9.79 11.76 -16.89
C PHE A 532 -9.55 12.02 -18.37
N LEU A 533 -9.55 10.99 -19.21
CA LEU A 533 -9.38 11.13 -20.66
C LEU A 533 -10.53 11.95 -21.27
N THR A 534 -11.77 11.75 -20.82
CA THR A 534 -12.92 12.52 -21.30
C THR A 534 -12.78 14.01 -20.95
N GLU A 535 -12.41 14.33 -19.71
CA GLU A 535 -12.13 15.71 -19.29
C GLU A 535 -10.92 16.29 -20.01
N LEU A 536 -9.85 15.51 -20.22
CA LEU A 536 -8.68 15.90 -20.99
C LEU A 536 -9.07 16.21 -22.44
N TRP A 537 -9.89 15.36 -23.08
CA TRP A 537 -10.37 15.57 -24.44
C TRP A 537 -11.27 16.82 -24.55
N LYS A 538 -12.12 17.09 -23.56
CA LYS A 538 -12.90 18.34 -23.50
C LYS A 538 -11.99 19.56 -23.39
N ALA A 539 -10.96 19.49 -22.53
CA ALA A 539 -9.98 20.56 -22.36
C ALA A 539 -9.17 20.79 -23.65
N VAL A 540 -8.66 19.71 -24.25
CA VAL A 540 -7.89 19.73 -25.52
C VAL A 540 -8.74 20.16 -26.71
N GLY A 541 -10.04 19.85 -26.71
CA GLY A 541 -10.99 20.35 -27.72
C GLY A 541 -11.25 21.86 -27.67
N THR A 542 -10.75 22.56 -26.65
CA THR A 542 -10.87 24.02 -26.54
C THR A 542 -9.68 24.71 -27.24
N TRP A 543 -9.94 25.78 -28.02
CA TRP A 543 -8.92 26.56 -28.76
C TRP A 543 -7.75 27.07 -27.91
N ARG A 544 -7.92 27.15 -26.58
CA ARG A 544 -6.92 27.60 -25.61
C ARG A 544 -5.74 26.63 -25.49
N THR A 545 -5.94 25.34 -25.73
CA THR A 545 -4.87 24.32 -25.60
C THR A 545 -3.86 24.31 -26.75
N PRO A 546 -4.24 24.40 -28.05
CA PRO A 546 -3.25 24.59 -29.11
C PRO A 546 -2.52 25.93 -28.97
N ALA A 547 -3.19 26.99 -28.48
CA ALA A 547 -2.55 28.28 -28.19
C ALA A 547 -1.49 28.16 -27.08
N ALA A 548 -1.79 27.47 -25.98
CA ALA A 548 -0.83 27.24 -24.89
C ALA A 548 0.33 26.34 -25.33
N ALA A 549 0.07 25.29 -26.11
CA ALA A 549 1.10 24.43 -26.68
C ALA A 549 2.03 25.21 -27.63
N ALA A 550 1.47 26.03 -28.51
CA ALA A 550 2.24 26.90 -29.40
C ALA A 550 3.11 27.90 -28.61
N LEU A 551 2.59 28.47 -27.52
CA LEU A 551 3.34 29.35 -26.64
C LEU A 551 4.51 28.63 -25.95
N LEU A 552 4.31 27.40 -25.46
CA LEU A 552 5.35 26.59 -24.84
C LEU A 552 6.42 26.17 -25.84
N VAL A 553 6.05 25.82 -27.07
CA VAL A 553 7.00 25.54 -28.16
C VAL A 553 7.78 26.79 -28.53
N ALA A 554 7.12 27.95 -28.66
CA ALA A 554 7.76 29.22 -28.93
C ALA A 554 8.73 29.62 -27.80
N LEU A 555 8.35 29.40 -26.54
CA LEU A 555 9.19 29.67 -25.37
C LEU A 555 10.37 28.70 -25.28
N ALA A 556 10.15 27.41 -25.53
CA ALA A 556 11.22 26.41 -25.56
C ALA A 556 12.21 26.68 -26.71
N TRP A 557 11.70 27.07 -27.88
CA TRP A 557 12.50 27.51 -29.01
C TRP A 557 13.29 28.78 -28.68
N LEU A 558 12.65 29.77 -28.04
CA LEU A 558 13.30 31.01 -27.60
C LEU A 558 14.39 30.72 -26.56
N LEU A 559 14.11 29.91 -25.54
CA LEU A 559 15.07 29.51 -24.51
C LEU A 559 16.23 28.71 -25.09
N ARG A 560 15.96 27.81 -26.05
CA ARG A 560 17.00 27.09 -26.80
C ARG A 560 17.84 28.08 -27.60
N ARG A 561 17.22 29.04 -28.29
CA ARG A 561 17.92 30.09 -29.06
C ARG A 561 18.77 30.98 -28.15
N LEU A 562 18.26 31.35 -26.98
CA LEU A 562 18.99 32.14 -25.97
C LEU A 562 20.15 31.35 -25.35
N ARG A 563 19.97 30.04 -25.08
CA ARG A 563 21.06 29.15 -24.63
C ARG A 563 22.14 28.98 -25.69
N LEU A 564 21.75 28.75 -26.94
CA LEU A 564 22.69 28.64 -28.06
C LEU A 564 23.45 29.95 -28.30
N ARG A 565 22.79 31.10 -28.09
CA ARG A 565 23.45 32.42 -28.10
C ARG A 565 24.44 32.60 -26.94
N ARG A 566 24.16 32.05 -25.75
CA ARG A 566 25.06 32.09 -24.59
C ARG A 566 26.23 31.12 -24.70
N HIS A 567 26.12 30.05 -25.49
CA HIS A 567 27.18 29.07 -25.76
C HIS A 567 27.80 29.22 -27.16
N ALA A 568 27.98 30.45 -27.64
CA ALA A 568 28.89 30.67 -28.75
C ALA A 568 30.32 30.40 -28.25
N ASP A 569 30.91 29.30 -28.68
CA ASP A 569 32.31 28.98 -28.38
C ASP A 569 33.19 30.16 -28.82
N PRO A 570 33.93 30.82 -27.89
CA PRO A 570 34.70 32.02 -28.20
C PRO A 570 35.75 31.78 -29.29
N VAL A 571 36.28 30.56 -29.40
CA VAL A 571 37.26 30.17 -30.44
C VAL A 571 36.58 30.06 -31.81
N ALA A 572 35.37 29.47 -31.86
CA ALA A 572 34.58 29.41 -33.09
C ALA A 572 34.10 30.81 -33.54
N ALA A 573 33.73 31.68 -32.60
CA ALA A 573 33.35 33.06 -32.90
C ALA A 573 34.53 33.88 -33.48
N ALA A 574 35.76 33.63 -33.02
CA ALA A 574 36.96 34.25 -33.57
C ALA A 574 37.23 33.78 -35.01
N TYR A 575 37.08 32.48 -35.30
CA TYR A 575 37.20 31.95 -36.66
C TYR A 575 36.15 32.54 -37.62
N GLU A 576 34.91 32.71 -37.16
CA GLU A 576 33.85 33.30 -37.98
C GLU A 576 34.07 34.81 -38.23
N ARG A 577 34.75 35.51 -37.32
CA ARG A 577 35.20 36.90 -37.56
C ARG A 577 36.32 36.95 -38.60
N PHE A 578 37.28 36.02 -38.53
CA PHE A 578 38.35 35.88 -39.52
C PHE A 578 37.78 35.57 -40.92
N ARG A 579 36.84 34.63 -41.03
CA ARG A 579 36.17 34.31 -42.30
C ARG A 579 35.41 35.50 -42.89
N ARG A 580 34.70 36.28 -42.05
CA ARG A 580 34.02 37.50 -42.50
C ARG A 580 35.00 38.56 -42.98
N HIS A 581 36.15 38.67 -42.34
CA HIS A 581 37.20 39.60 -42.78
C HIS A 581 37.78 39.18 -44.15
N LEU A 582 38.12 37.90 -44.33
CA LEU A 582 38.56 37.37 -45.62
C LEU A 582 37.50 37.54 -46.72
N ALA A 583 36.23 37.32 -46.41
CA ALA A 583 35.13 37.54 -47.35
C ALA A 583 34.99 39.02 -47.76
N GLY A 584 35.24 39.95 -46.83
CA GLY A 584 35.30 41.39 -47.13
C GLY A 584 36.46 41.77 -48.07
N ALA A 585 37.55 40.99 -48.07
CA ALA A 585 38.67 41.10 -48.99
C ALA A 585 38.49 40.28 -50.29
N GLY A 586 37.28 39.76 -50.57
CA GLY A 586 36.98 38.97 -51.77
C GLY A 586 37.39 37.49 -51.70
N ILE A 587 37.93 37.02 -50.57
CA ILE A 587 38.40 35.65 -50.36
C ILE A 587 37.35 34.87 -49.56
N ALA A 588 36.33 34.35 -50.25
CA ALA A 588 35.34 33.48 -49.62
C ALA A 588 35.92 32.08 -49.37
N ALA A 589 35.63 31.51 -48.19
CA ALA A 589 35.96 30.10 -47.88
C ALA A 589 34.94 29.17 -48.56
N GLN A 590 35.42 28.13 -49.23
CA GLN A 590 34.55 27.20 -49.96
C GLN A 590 33.76 26.28 -49.01
N PRO A 591 32.57 25.78 -49.42
CA PRO A 591 31.84 24.79 -48.64
C PRO A 591 32.69 23.53 -48.42
N GLY A 592 32.96 23.18 -47.16
CA GLY A 592 33.79 22.02 -46.79
C GLY A 592 35.29 22.30 -46.66
N GLU A 593 35.75 23.54 -46.89
CA GLU A 593 37.15 23.92 -46.73
C GLU A 593 37.54 24.00 -45.25
N GLY A 594 38.42 23.09 -44.81
CA GLY A 594 38.95 23.07 -43.45
C GLY A 594 40.04 24.14 -43.20
N PRO A 595 40.39 24.45 -41.94
CA PRO A 595 41.38 25.48 -41.61
C PRO A 595 42.75 25.27 -42.27
N HIS A 596 43.18 24.01 -42.41
CA HIS A 596 44.45 23.67 -43.06
C HIS A 596 44.41 23.90 -44.58
N SER A 597 43.32 23.48 -45.24
CA SER A 597 43.10 23.70 -46.67
C SER A 597 43.02 25.19 -47.00
N LEU A 598 42.34 25.97 -46.16
CA LEU A 598 42.29 27.42 -46.28
C LEU A 598 43.66 28.06 -46.12
N ALA A 599 44.49 27.58 -45.18
CA ALA A 599 45.86 28.09 -44.98
C ALA A 599 46.75 27.84 -46.20
N LEU A 600 46.63 26.67 -46.84
CA LEU A 600 47.36 26.35 -48.07
C LEU A 600 46.95 27.26 -49.24
N ARG A 601 45.64 27.52 -49.38
CA ARG A 601 45.13 28.41 -50.43
C ARG A 601 45.56 29.87 -50.22
N LEU A 602 45.54 30.36 -48.99
CA LEU A 602 45.97 31.73 -48.66
C LEU A 602 47.45 31.97 -48.98
N ARG A 603 48.31 30.95 -48.87
CA ARG A 603 49.73 31.04 -49.25
C ARG A 603 49.95 31.24 -50.75
N ALA A 604 49.06 30.69 -51.57
CA ALA A 604 49.14 30.77 -53.03
C ALA A 604 48.62 32.10 -53.61
N LEU A 605 48.00 32.97 -52.79
CA LEU A 605 47.47 34.26 -53.22
C LEU A 605 48.57 35.35 -53.19
N PRO A 606 48.49 36.40 -54.03
CA PRO A 606 49.43 37.51 -54.05
C PRO A 606 49.17 38.51 -52.91
N LEU A 607 49.30 38.04 -51.66
CA LEU A 607 49.18 38.85 -50.44
C LEU A 607 50.57 39.20 -49.87
N PRO A 608 50.70 40.25 -49.05
CA PRO A 608 51.95 40.54 -48.32
C PRO A 608 52.39 39.35 -47.47
N GLU A 609 53.69 39.05 -47.46
CA GLU A 609 54.23 37.87 -46.76
C GLU A 609 53.98 37.90 -45.24
N GLU A 610 53.98 39.08 -44.62
CA GLU A 610 53.62 39.25 -43.21
C GLU A 610 52.15 38.87 -42.93
N SER A 611 51.23 39.26 -43.81
CA SER A 611 49.81 38.91 -43.69
C SER A 611 49.58 37.42 -43.90
N LYS A 612 50.31 36.79 -44.85
CA LYS A 612 50.25 35.33 -45.06
C LYS A 612 50.72 34.55 -43.84
N ALA A 613 51.82 34.98 -43.21
CA ALA A 613 52.35 34.36 -42.02
C ALA A 613 51.36 34.44 -40.85
N ALA A 614 50.78 35.63 -40.60
CA ALA A 614 49.79 35.83 -39.55
C ALA A 614 48.50 35.01 -39.77
N MET A 615 48.00 34.94 -41.02
CA MET A 615 46.83 34.14 -41.38
C MET A 615 47.08 32.63 -41.21
N ALA A 616 48.26 32.14 -41.59
CA ALA A 616 48.63 30.73 -41.42
C ALA A 616 48.78 30.37 -39.93
N GLU A 617 49.40 31.24 -39.11
CA GLU A 617 49.51 31.07 -37.66
C GLU A 617 48.13 31.03 -36.99
N PHE A 618 47.21 31.92 -37.41
CA PHE A 618 45.84 31.96 -36.91
C PHE A 618 45.08 30.64 -37.17
N LEU A 619 45.19 30.09 -38.39
CA LEU A 619 44.52 28.85 -38.79
C LEU A 619 45.11 27.61 -38.10
N ALA A 620 46.43 27.59 -37.90
CA ALA A 620 47.11 26.53 -37.15
C ALA A 620 46.71 26.54 -35.66
N LEU A 621 46.68 27.72 -35.02
CA LEU A 621 46.27 27.87 -33.62
C LEU A 621 44.80 27.54 -33.42
N TYR A 622 43.93 27.92 -34.35
CA TYR A 622 42.51 27.52 -34.34
C TYR A 622 42.38 25.99 -34.40
N GLY A 623 43.11 25.35 -35.32
CA GLY A 623 43.14 23.88 -35.43
C GLY A 623 43.62 23.20 -34.14
N ALA A 624 44.69 23.72 -33.54
CA ALA A 624 45.20 23.21 -32.26
C ALA A 624 44.17 23.36 -31.12
N LEU A 625 43.55 24.53 -30.98
CA LEU A 625 42.53 24.77 -29.94
C LEU A 625 41.27 23.91 -30.12
N ARG A 626 40.95 23.49 -31.35
CA ARG A 626 39.73 22.73 -31.64
C ARG A 626 39.92 21.21 -31.60
N TYR A 627 41.08 20.73 -32.05
CA TYR A 627 41.29 19.31 -32.31
C TYR A 627 42.41 18.68 -31.47
N ARG A 628 43.24 19.49 -30.79
CA ARG A 628 44.32 18.98 -29.91
C ARG A 628 43.92 19.08 -28.44
N ALA A 629 44.29 18.07 -27.66
CA ALA A 629 44.21 18.14 -26.20
C ALA A 629 45.36 19.02 -25.69
N LEU A 630 45.07 20.29 -25.39
CA LEU A 630 45.98 21.25 -24.78
C LEU A 630 45.71 21.35 -23.27
N ASP A 631 46.76 21.56 -22.48
CA ASP A 631 46.64 21.93 -21.07
C ASP A 631 45.98 23.34 -20.93
N ASP A 632 45.57 23.70 -19.71
CA ASP A 632 44.81 24.93 -19.48
C ASP A 632 45.64 26.21 -19.71
N ASP A 633 46.96 26.16 -19.48
CA ASP A 633 47.85 27.31 -19.64
C ASP A 633 48.24 27.54 -21.11
N GLU A 634 48.54 26.48 -21.85
CA GLU A 634 48.70 26.47 -23.30
C GLU A 634 47.42 26.93 -23.99
N ARG A 635 46.26 26.41 -23.58
CA ARG A 635 44.97 26.83 -24.14
C ARG A 635 44.72 28.33 -23.95
N ASN A 636 44.99 28.85 -22.76
CA ASN A 636 44.82 30.27 -22.46
C ASN A 636 45.81 31.15 -23.25
N ARG A 637 47.08 30.73 -23.37
CA ARG A 637 48.09 31.43 -24.18
C ARG A 637 47.74 31.42 -25.66
N SER A 638 47.38 30.26 -26.22
CA SER A 638 46.96 30.12 -27.61
C SER A 638 45.69 30.92 -27.91
N ALA A 639 44.72 30.96 -26.99
CA ALA A 639 43.51 31.77 -27.16
C ALA A 639 43.81 33.28 -27.17
N ARG A 640 44.70 33.78 -26.29
CA ARG A 640 45.14 35.18 -26.28
C ARG A 640 45.88 35.54 -27.57
N ARG A 641 46.79 34.67 -28.02
CA ARG A 641 47.55 34.85 -29.27
C ARG A 641 46.63 34.86 -30.49
N LEU A 642 45.61 33.99 -30.52
CA LEU A 642 44.61 33.94 -31.59
C LEU A 642 43.81 35.25 -31.70
N VAL A 643 43.47 35.88 -30.56
CA VAL A 643 42.81 37.20 -30.55
C VAL A 643 43.74 38.32 -31.02
N GLN A 644 45.03 38.25 -30.66
CA GLN A 644 46.03 39.21 -31.11
C GLN A 644 46.26 39.14 -32.62
N LEU A 645 46.40 37.94 -33.17
CA LEU A 645 46.54 37.71 -34.62
C LEU A 645 45.33 38.21 -35.39
N LEU A 646 44.11 38.03 -34.87
CA LEU A 646 42.90 38.58 -35.48
C LEU A 646 42.92 40.12 -35.58
N ARG A 647 43.65 40.81 -34.69
CA ARG A 647 43.83 42.27 -34.77
C ARG A 647 44.93 42.69 -35.74
N GLN A 648 45.96 41.86 -35.93
CA GLN A 648 47.07 42.09 -36.86
C GLN A 648 46.71 41.80 -38.31
N ILE A 649 45.70 40.96 -38.54
CA ILE A 649 45.21 40.59 -39.88
C ILE A 649 44.23 41.63 -40.45
N ARG A 650 43.72 42.56 -39.61
CA ARG A 650 42.96 43.73 -40.07
C ARG A 650 43.85 44.72 -40.78
#